data_AF-A0A846U5R9-F1
#
_entry.id   AF-A0A846U5R9-F1
#
_cell.length_a   1.000
_cell.length_b   1.000
_cell.length_c   1.000
_cell.angle_alpha   90.00
_cell.angle_beta   90.00
_cell.angle_gamma   90.00
#
_symmetry.space_group_name_H-M   'P 1'
#
loop_
_entity.id
_entity.type
_entity.pdbx_description
1 polymer ?
#
loop_
_entity_poly.entity_id
_entity_poly.type
_entity_poly.pdbx_seq_one_letter_code
_entity_poly.pdbx_strand_id
1 'polypeptide(L)'
;MKKIWTWMLSSILFSGFVVTTTETFDKLSISNLADSPFHPDIKISNSASATVRQEGNLAKGSTKENYYGTTEIIWTNYASTWEQFKKYYKTISLNANGYADGKQAGKKSFSSVSIAVSSIAQQSSWHANSVLRASGSKYCLTYTNKSFTWGSYNQSGVYYDAIVSGSTIKLRFYLWTEAYQYGTGSIWTESYLNYRGGTISSSWKLSAIKDSLNSALSNQIKLESNYSGSLEDPNNIKDPTGKGNDETTLINGVIAKVLGDEYGAWKQYIQPFSFSNATRQATIVFKFLDPVTKQQQVWSFNTPINITLSHDYWGKSLSERLHIEPGQIVNPEDSTKGMVPDVGLQIEPDKVSETYGGNMQYHTTAHIEFDGLEDSTEWMTVNGQLVEVLNNKFIYDMVDNRVENGDQAVNVYDIIIYHDDGSYKEQYQIKYTISSLVPTLEAKWYAWDPETNPDQKKLITPTLSNGKTNPDYDKEVNPKTGTKTQIIWVKKKSQYPFPLDPLNKQGELINPNANAEDYDLGFIAEGSVAGMGVQQSFKPSQVKSVSREGVDDALKEFTEPNDKQKLTEIIPNKNNTYWSWQGMWHYITKTLDGLAYEKYVLIGPNYQNKYPRFLDVLNDSTIAVDFWTTIHGFHLKNYLAKYKNLDSGNISILNYEQVVSYWKEYTSDIIAQRIPVDPNPANYLDLSEISFWTIKMNLTSVDLIKEEIIKQVQSQLAKTSLIYQEDYQFKSFGDDRIKELLDYDSEGDATIELDISALTTSTRAIGSNTIKVKNNIHYDPDRVFDLSKIKPWFYTQNFSELTIEQLRDNWILASIEKKLISAKAELVYQTDYGVQSIDDETLAQFISSKELVSLSITIYALDSSLKVINGTTLELTNDPEGQIAPTKPPAPDPDPNPLPPNNTWIAKQTNLIIMSVVVVLIVTTIGTIIFFKYRLKKGIGGKKKKNQLKK
;
A
#
# COMPACT_ATOMS: atom_id res chain seq x y z
N MET A 1 41.27 57.89 -56.37
CA MET A 1 42.33 58.93 -56.33
C MET A 1 42.33 59.71 -57.64
N LYS A 2 42.89 60.95 -57.61
CA LYS A 2 43.55 61.73 -58.68
C LYS A 2 43.90 60.97 -59.99
N LYS A 3 43.95 61.57 -61.21
CA LYS A 3 43.53 62.89 -61.80
C LYS A 3 43.94 62.90 -63.30
N ILE A 4 43.49 63.90 -64.10
CA ILE A 4 44.13 64.42 -65.36
C ILE A 4 44.00 63.50 -66.61
N TRP A 5 43.26 63.86 -67.70
CA TRP A 5 43.53 64.86 -68.78
C TRP A 5 44.66 64.39 -69.77
N THR A 6 44.60 64.54 -71.11
CA THR A 6 44.12 65.67 -71.96
C THR A 6 43.80 65.25 -73.42
N TRP A 7 42.93 66.03 -74.08
CA TRP A 7 42.75 66.38 -75.53
C TRP A 7 43.91 66.17 -76.56
N MET A 8 43.76 66.21 -77.91
CA MET A 8 42.62 66.29 -78.88
C MET A 8 43.10 66.00 -80.34
N LEU A 9 42.14 65.98 -81.29
CA LEU A 9 42.22 66.31 -82.74
C LEU A 9 42.55 65.23 -83.81
N SER A 10 41.82 65.40 -84.92
CA SER A 10 41.65 64.56 -86.13
C SER A 10 42.71 64.86 -87.22
N SER A 11 42.85 64.15 -88.37
CA SER A 11 41.82 63.55 -89.24
C SER A 11 42.37 62.49 -90.23
N ILE A 12 41.69 61.34 -90.33
CA ILE A 12 41.23 60.56 -91.54
C ILE A 12 42.02 60.72 -92.87
N LEU A 13 42.46 59.70 -93.64
CA LEU A 13 41.81 58.55 -94.34
C LEU A 13 42.93 57.57 -94.83
N PHE A 14 42.76 56.31 -95.31
CA PHE A 14 41.65 55.33 -95.43
C PHE A 14 42.23 53.89 -95.58
N SER A 15 41.65 52.85 -94.95
CA SER A 15 41.47 51.47 -95.49
C SER A 15 40.81 50.57 -94.44
N GLY A 16 40.00 49.59 -94.88
CA GLY A 16 38.96 48.98 -94.03
C GLY A 16 39.42 47.86 -93.09
N PHE A 17 38.92 47.90 -91.85
CA PHE A 17 38.93 46.79 -90.91
C PHE A 17 37.53 46.19 -90.74
N VAL A 18 37.45 44.86 -90.71
CA VAL A 18 36.23 44.12 -90.37
C VAL A 18 35.99 44.20 -88.86
N VAL A 19 34.84 44.72 -88.46
CA VAL A 19 34.42 44.73 -87.05
C VAL A 19 33.67 43.44 -86.75
N THR A 20 34.25 42.57 -85.91
CA THR A 20 33.53 41.46 -85.27
C THR A 20 33.01 41.91 -83.91
N THR A 21 31.74 42.30 -83.83
CA THR A 21 31.07 42.57 -82.54
C THR A 21 30.61 41.27 -81.89
N THR A 22 31.44 40.70 -81.00
CA THR A 22 30.95 39.77 -79.97
C THR A 22 30.31 40.57 -78.84
N GLU A 23 28.99 40.78 -78.93
CA GLU A 23 28.22 41.33 -77.81
C GLU A 23 28.09 40.26 -76.71
N THR A 24 28.76 40.48 -75.58
CA THR A 24 28.57 39.70 -74.36
C THR A 24 27.33 40.18 -73.63
N PHE A 25 26.35 39.30 -73.44
CA PHE A 25 25.07 39.62 -72.81
C PHE A 25 25.19 39.90 -71.30
N ASP A 26 24.44 40.91 -70.84
CA ASP A 26 24.41 41.31 -69.43
C ASP A 26 23.76 40.28 -68.49
N LYS A 27 24.12 40.38 -67.21
CA LYS A 27 23.72 39.44 -66.16
C LYS A 27 22.26 39.64 -65.72
N LEU A 28 21.52 38.53 -65.68
CA LEU A 28 20.19 38.45 -65.08
C LEU A 28 20.19 38.81 -63.58
N SER A 29 19.42 39.82 -63.21
CA SER A 29 19.27 40.33 -61.84
C SER A 29 18.05 39.74 -61.12
N ILE A 30 18.14 38.46 -60.76
CA ILE A 30 17.42 37.94 -59.58
C ILE A 30 18.48 37.64 -58.52
N SER A 31 18.28 38.19 -57.33
CA SER A 31 19.13 37.97 -56.15
C SER A 31 19.28 36.48 -55.85
N ASN A 32 20.45 36.06 -55.37
CA ASN A 32 20.76 34.66 -55.09
C ASN A 32 19.66 33.97 -54.25
N LEU A 33 19.06 32.92 -54.82
CA LEU A 33 18.02 32.05 -54.24
C LEU A 33 18.56 30.66 -53.87
N ALA A 34 19.87 30.40 -53.98
CA ALA A 34 20.44 29.06 -53.74
C ALA A 34 20.05 28.45 -52.38
N ASP A 35 20.08 29.28 -51.33
CA ASP A 35 19.74 28.91 -49.94
C ASP A 35 18.29 29.29 -49.56
N SER A 36 17.43 29.51 -50.56
CA SER A 36 16.02 29.86 -50.39
C SER A 36 15.13 28.65 -50.69
N PRO A 37 14.05 28.40 -49.91
CA PRO A 37 13.13 27.30 -50.19
C PRO A 37 12.18 27.58 -51.37
N PHE A 38 12.38 28.69 -52.07
CA PHE A 38 11.56 29.15 -53.18
C PHE A 38 12.26 28.90 -54.52
N HIS A 39 11.63 28.11 -55.38
CA HIS A 39 12.16 27.81 -56.71
C HIS A 39 11.17 28.26 -57.79
N PRO A 40 11.06 29.58 -58.04
CA PRO A 40 10.15 30.13 -59.06
C PRO A 40 10.70 29.98 -60.48
N ASP A 41 9.82 30.05 -61.48
CA ASP A 41 10.22 30.09 -62.89
C ASP A 41 11.28 31.16 -63.18
N ILE A 42 12.41 30.75 -63.75
CA ILE A 42 13.53 31.66 -64.07
C ILE A 42 13.30 32.24 -65.46
N LYS A 43 12.95 33.52 -65.55
CA LYS A 43 12.86 34.23 -66.83
C LYS A 43 14.26 34.54 -67.35
N ILE A 44 14.51 34.22 -68.62
CA ILE A 44 15.71 34.60 -69.35
C ILE A 44 15.30 35.81 -70.21
N SER A 45 15.73 37.01 -69.83
CA SER A 45 15.24 38.27 -70.43
C SER A 45 16.02 38.72 -71.66
N ASN A 46 17.15 38.08 -71.97
CA ASN A 46 18.05 38.51 -73.04
C ASN A 46 17.38 38.30 -74.41
N SER A 47 17.32 39.36 -75.22
CA SER A 47 16.91 39.27 -76.62
C SER A 47 18.10 39.59 -77.52
N ALA A 48 18.19 38.88 -78.65
CA ALA A 48 19.25 39.06 -79.63
C ALA A 48 18.68 38.76 -81.01
N SER A 49 18.84 39.68 -81.95
CA SER A 49 18.52 39.44 -83.36
C SER A 49 19.75 39.70 -84.22
N ALA A 50 20.12 38.72 -85.04
CA ALA A 50 21.23 38.84 -85.96
C ALA A 50 20.86 38.27 -87.33
N THR A 51 21.25 38.98 -88.38
CA THR A 51 21.14 38.52 -89.77
C THR A 51 22.52 38.63 -90.40
N VAL A 52 23.08 37.51 -90.84
CA VAL A 52 24.34 37.45 -91.57
C VAL A 52 24.03 36.98 -92.98
N ARG A 53 24.07 37.91 -93.94
CA ARG A 53 23.91 37.64 -95.38
C ARG A 53 25.23 37.94 -96.08
N GLN A 54 25.67 37.01 -96.93
CA GLN A 54 26.87 37.19 -97.76
C GLN A 54 26.57 36.84 -99.20
N GLU A 55 27.03 37.68 -100.12
CA GLU A 55 26.87 37.54 -101.56
C GLU A 55 28.23 37.78 -102.24
N GLY A 56 28.59 36.97 -103.23
CA GLY A 56 29.83 37.16 -104.00
C GLY A 56 30.34 35.92 -104.71
N ASN A 57 31.44 36.07 -105.45
CA ASN A 57 32.23 34.96 -105.98
C ASN A 57 33.10 34.40 -104.85
N LEU A 58 32.74 33.25 -104.31
CA LEU A 58 33.49 32.60 -103.25
C LEU A 58 34.52 31.63 -103.84
N ALA A 59 35.67 31.49 -103.17
CA ALA A 59 36.72 30.59 -103.63
C ALA A 59 36.24 29.13 -103.62
N LYS A 60 36.66 28.36 -104.63
CA LYS A 60 36.28 26.95 -104.80
C LYS A 60 36.61 26.15 -103.53
N GLY A 61 35.59 25.62 -102.86
CA GLY A 61 35.73 24.83 -101.63
C GLY A 61 35.65 25.61 -100.31
N SER A 62 35.24 26.89 -100.31
CA SER A 62 35.12 27.66 -99.07
C SER A 62 33.85 27.33 -98.27
N THR A 63 34.01 26.67 -97.12
CA THR A 63 32.99 26.59 -96.08
C THR A 63 32.92 27.89 -95.28
N LYS A 64 31.73 28.43 -95.00
CA LYS A 64 31.56 29.55 -94.06
C LYS A 64 30.53 29.23 -92.98
N GLU A 65 30.93 29.48 -91.74
CA GLU A 65 30.11 29.31 -90.54
C GLU A 65 29.58 30.69 -90.15
N ASN A 66 28.25 30.89 -90.22
CA ASN A 66 27.70 32.24 -90.31
C ASN A 66 27.00 32.77 -89.05
N TYR A 67 26.74 31.96 -88.01
CA TYR A 67 26.34 32.52 -86.71
C TYR A 67 26.63 31.63 -85.49
N TYR A 68 27.17 32.26 -84.44
CA TYR A 68 27.30 31.72 -83.09
C TYR A 68 26.57 32.65 -82.11
N GLY A 69 25.48 32.19 -81.50
CA GLY A 69 24.85 32.85 -80.37
C GLY A 69 25.08 32.04 -79.10
N THR A 70 25.51 32.68 -78.01
CA THR A 70 25.63 32.03 -76.70
C THR A 70 25.01 32.89 -75.61
N THR A 71 24.20 32.31 -74.73
CA THR A 71 23.73 32.95 -73.49
C THR A 71 23.98 32.02 -72.31
N GLU A 72 24.25 32.58 -71.14
CA GLU A 72 24.64 31.81 -69.95
C GLU A 72 23.72 32.09 -68.78
N ILE A 73 23.45 31.07 -67.98
CA ILE A 73 22.61 31.13 -66.79
C ILE A 73 23.42 30.58 -65.63
N ILE A 74 23.67 31.40 -64.61
CA ILE A 74 24.36 30.95 -63.40
C ILE A 74 23.35 30.14 -62.57
N TRP A 75 23.38 28.81 -62.69
CA TRP A 75 22.40 27.93 -62.01
C TRP A 75 22.61 27.93 -60.50
N THR A 76 23.83 28.18 -60.02
CA THR A 76 24.15 28.34 -58.60
C THR A 76 23.54 29.57 -57.95
N ASN A 77 22.85 30.44 -58.71
CA ASN A 77 22.03 31.51 -58.14
C ASN A 77 20.63 31.02 -57.74
N TYR A 78 20.27 29.75 -58.01
CA TYR A 78 18.91 29.22 -57.88
C TYR A 78 18.83 27.86 -57.18
N ALA A 79 19.97 27.20 -56.95
CA ALA A 79 20.12 25.98 -56.18
C ALA A 79 21.59 25.81 -55.77
N SER A 80 21.85 25.25 -54.59
CA SER A 80 23.20 25.05 -54.06
C SER A 80 23.91 23.82 -54.66
N THR A 81 23.17 22.90 -55.30
CA THR A 81 23.74 21.77 -56.08
C THR A 81 23.02 21.55 -57.43
N TRP A 82 23.69 20.90 -58.37
CA TRP A 82 23.10 20.57 -59.69
C TRP A 82 21.96 19.55 -59.58
N GLU A 83 22.01 18.63 -58.61
CA GLU A 83 20.91 17.71 -58.33
C GLU A 83 19.69 18.45 -57.77
N GLN A 84 19.88 19.42 -56.87
CA GLN A 84 18.80 20.29 -56.38
C GLN A 84 18.23 21.16 -57.52
N PHE A 85 19.07 21.65 -58.44
CA PHE A 85 18.60 22.35 -59.64
C PHE A 85 17.71 21.44 -60.50
N LYS A 86 18.13 20.20 -60.80
CA LYS A 86 17.31 19.20 -61.50
C LYS A 86 16.06 18.75 -60.71
N LYS A 87 16.10 18.77 -59.37
CA LYS A 87 14.98 18.44 -58.48
C LYS A 87 13.83 19.41 -58.70
N TYR A 88 14.12 20.71 -58.83
CA TYR A 88 13.10 21.75 -58.95
C TYR A 88 12.85 22.25 -60.37
N TYR A 89 13.87 22.44 -61.18
CA TYR A 89 13.75 22.93 -62.56
C TYR A 89 13.69 21.77 -63.55
N LYS A 90 12.64 21.75 -64.39
CA LYS A 90 12.36 20.61 -65.28
C LYS A 90 12.61 20.90 -66.75
N THR A 91 12.34 22.12 -67.20
CA THR A 91 12.34 22.44 -68.63
C THR A 91 12.89 23.84 -68.90
N ILE A 92 13.86 23.97 -69.80
CA ILE A 92 14.31 25.26 -70.35
C ILE A 92 13.56 25.48 -71.66
N SER A 93 12.66 26.46 -71.71
CA SER A 93 11.94 26.86 -72.91
C SER A 93 12.51 28.16 -73.45
N LEU A 94 13.03 28.16 -74.68
CA LEU A 94 13.68 29.29 -75.33
C LEU A 94 12.80 29.81 -76.46
N ASN A 95 12.41 31.09 -76.36
CA ASN A 95 11.67 31.78 -77.40
C ASN A 95 12.65 32.25 -78.48
N ALA A 96 13.13 31.29 -79.27
CA ALA A 96 14.00 31.53 -80.40
C ALA A 96 13.27 31.17 -81.70
N ASN A 97 13.41 32.00 -82.72
CA ASN A 97 13.16 31.59 -84.09
C ASN A 97 14.33 32.03 -84.98
N GLY A 98 14.60 31.26 -86.03
CA GLY A 98 15.72 31.56 -86.91
C GLY A 98 15.69 30.70 -88.16
N TYR A 99 16.57 31.01 -89.10
CA TYR A 99 16.75 30.20 -90.30
C TYR A 99 18.18 30.23 -90.85
N ALA A 100 18.53 29.14 -91.52
CA ALA A 100 19.70 29.02 -92.37
C ALA A 100 19.19 28.85 -93.81
N ASP A 101 19.58 29.75 -94.72
CA ASP A 101 19.15 29.75 -96.12
C ASP A 101 20.35 29.94 -97.05
N GLY A 102 20.28 29.37 -98.24
CA GLY A 102 21.35 29.45 -99.22
C GLY A 102 20.84 29.09 -100.59
N LYS A 103 21.34 29.81 -101.61
CA LYS A 103 20.82 29.83 -103.00
C LYS A 103 20.46 28.47 -103.59
N GLN A 104 21.16 27.40 -103.20
CA GLN A 104 20.91 26.02 -103.65
C GLN A 104 20.67 25.01 -102.50
N ALA A 105 20.83 25.41 -101.23
CA ALA A 105 20.55 24.56 -100.06
C ALA A 105 19.07 24.67 -99.63
N GLY A 106 18.46 25.84 -99.84
CA GLY A 106 17.11 26.18 -99.42
C GLY A 106 16.99 26.51 -97.93
N LYS A 107 15.93 27.25 -97.62
CA LYS A 107 15.63 27.75 -96.28
C LYS A 107 15.26 26.64 -95.30
N LYS A 108 15.93 26.61 -94.15
CA LYS A 108 15.60 25.77 -93.00
C LYS A 108 15.34 26.67 -91.81
N SER A 109 14.13 26.63 -91.27
CA SER A 109 13.71 27.46 -90.15
C SER A 109 13.47 26.62 -88.90
N PHE A 110 13.66 27.22 -87.73
CA PHE A 110 13.23 26.68 -86.45
C PHE A 110 12.42 27.72 -85.67
N SER A 111 11.61 27.24 -84.72
CA SER A 111 10.81 28.01 -83.77
C SER A 111 11.14 27.59 -82.34
N SER A 112 10.36 28.07 -81.37
CA SER A 112 10.64 27.95 -79.93
C SER A 112 11.11 26.57 -79.50
N VAL A 113 12.20 26.55 -78.75
CA VAL A 113 12.94 25.37 -78.34
C VAL A 113 12.58 24.97 -76.92
N SER A 114 12.54 23.68 -76.60
CA SER A 114 12.32 23.19 -75.24
C SER A 114 13.29 22.06 -74.90
N ILE A 115 14.01 22.18 -73.79
CA ILE A 115 15.07 21.26 -73.36
C ILE A 115 14.74 20.78 -71.94
N ALA A 116 14.65 19.46 -71.73
CA ALA A 116 14.49 18.90 -70.40
C ALA A 116 15.79 19.07 -69.60
N VAL A 117 15.74 19.68 -68.41
CA VAL A 117 16.92 19.93 -67.57
C VAL A 117 17.61 18.61 -67.17
N SER A 118 16.83 17.55 -66.96
CA SER A 118 17.33 16.19 -66.71
C SER A 118 18.14 15.57 -67.87
N SER A 119 18.02 16.11 -69.09
CA SER A 119 18.78 15.64 -70.27
C SER A 119 20.09 16.40 -70.50
N ILE A 120 20.37 17.44 -69.70
CA ILE A 120 21.59 18.24 -69.82
C ILE A 120 22.73 17.54 -69.08
N ALA A 121 23.72 17.08 -69.84
CA ALA A 121 24.94 16.49 -69.28
C ALA A 121 25.89 17.59 -68.77
N GLN A 122 26.62 17.26 -67.69
CA GLN A 122 27.74 18.06 -67.21
C GLN A 122 28.97 17.73 -68.06
N GLN A 123 29.50 18.70 -68.81
CA GLN A 123 30.62 18.51 -69.72
C GLN A 123 31.72 19.53 -69.45
N SER A 124 32.98 19.08 -69.44
CA SER A 124 34.16 19.92 -69.20
C SER A 124 34.57 20.75 -70.42
N SER A 125 34.16 20.36 -71.62
CA SER A 125 34.38 21.08 -72.87
C SER A 125 33.20 20.89 -73.82
N TRP A 126 32.99 21.86 -74.71
CA TRP A 126 32.03 21.72 -75.79
C TRP A 126 32.49 20.65 -76.78
N HIS A 127 31.55 19.91 -77.36
CA HIS A 127 31.82 19.11 -78.55
C HIS A 127 32.38 20.00 -79.68
N ALA A 128 33.41 19.51 -80.38
CA ALA A 128 33.90 20.16 -81.59
C ALA A 128 32.78 20.20 -82.66
N ASN A 129 32.72 21.27 -83.45
CA ASN A 129 31.67 21.48 -84.45
C ASN A 129 31.49 20.28 -85.41
N SER A 130 32.59 19.61 -85.75
CA SER A 130 32.62 18.40 -86.57
C SER A 130 31.89 17.21 -85.94
N VAL A 131 31.97 17.05 -84.62
CA VAL A 131 31.29 15.99 -83.85
C VAL A 131 29.78 16.24 -83.77
N LEU A 132 29.37 17.51 -83.68
CA LEU A 132 27.96 17.90 -83.69
C LEU A 132 27.30 17.67 -85.07
N ARG A 133 28.05 17.83 -86.16
CA ARG A 133 27.57 17.50 -87.53
C ARG A 133 27.38 15.99 -87.78
N ALA A 134 28.11 15.13 -87.07
CA ALA A 134 28.15 13.69 -87.34
C ALA A 134 27.25 12.84 -86.41
N SER A 135 26.89 13.33 -85.23
CA SER A 135 26.43 12.48 -84.10
C SER A 135 24.94 12.17 -84.04
N GLY A 136 24.09 12.74 -84.92
CA GLY A 136 22.64 12.47 -84.89
C GLY A 136 21.97 12.83 -83.55
N SER A 137 22.56 13.79 -82.81
CA SER A 137 22.08 14.27 -81.52
C SER A 137 20.60 14.63 -81.56
N LYS A 138 19.85 14.33 -80.48
CA LYS A 138 18.41 14.66 -80.32
C LYS A 138 18.08 16.16 -80.49
N TYR A 139 19.09 17.04 -80.49
CA TYR A 139 18.94 18.49 -80.59
C TYR A 139 19.55 19.06 -81.88
N CYS A 140 19.92 18.20 -82.84
CA CYS A 140 20.54 18.60 -84.11
C CYS A 140 19.58 18.41 -85.31
N LEU A 141 19.07 19.50 -85.88
CA LEU A 141 18.29 19.48 -87.11
C LEU A 141 19.21 19.59 -88.33
N THR A 142 19.80 18.45 -88.72
CA THR A 142 20.58 18.32 -89.96
C THR A 142 19.75 17.58 -91.02
N TYR A 143 19.70 18.08 -92.26
CA TYR A 143 19.07 17.36 -93.37
C TYR A 143 19.88 17.49 -94.66
N THR A 144 20.45 16.37 -95.11
CA THR A 144 21.08 16.24 -96.42
C THR A 144 20.02 15.87 -97.46
N ASN A 145 20.02 16.53 -98.62
CA ASN A 145 19.09 16.16 -99.69
C ASN A 145 19.56 14.85 -100.35
N LYS A 146 18.68 13.85 -100.46
CA LYS A 146 19.09 12.44 -100.61
C LYS A 146 19.33 11.98 -102.06
N SER A 147 19.08 12.84 -103.05
CA SER A 147 19.32 12.57 -104.48
C SER A 147 20.74 12.99 -104.87
N PHE A 148 21.67 12.03 -104.83
CA PHE A 148 23.10 12.24 -105.05
C PHE A 148 23.45 12.24 -106.55
N THR A 149 23.92 13.37 -107.07
CA THR A 149 24.73 13.43 -108.31
C THR A 149 26.01 14.22 -108.01
N TRP A 150 27.15 13.69 -108.48
CA TRP A 150 28.47 14.26 -108.22
C TRP A 150 28.56 15.72 -108.69
N GLY A 151 28.65 16.68 -107.77
CA GLY A 151 28.91 18.10 -108.13
C GLY A 151 28.38 19.20 -107.21
N SER A 152 27.57 18.93 -106.18
CA SER A 152 26.91 19.99 -105.38
C SER A 152 26.88 19.72 -103.87
N TYR A 153 27.81 20.36 -103.13
CA TYR A 153 27.87 20.37 -101.66
C TYR A 153 27.24 21.65 -101.09
N ASN A 154 25.92 21.75 -101.14
CA ASN A 154 25.18 22.84 -100.48
C ASN A 154 24.42 22.27 -99.28
N GLN A 155 24.68 22.80 -98.08
CA GLN A 155 24.10 22.32 -96.83
C GLN A 155 23.64 23.51 -95.98
N SER A 156 22.44 23.45 -95.41
CA SER A 156 21.96 24.40 -94.42
C SER A 156 21.50 23.66 -93.19
N GLY A 157 21.86 24.15 -92.01
CA GLY A 157 21.56 23.49 -90.74
C GLY A 157 21.47 24.46 -89.59
N VAL A 158 20.61 24.11 -88.63
CA VAL A 158 20.48 24.82 -87.36
C VAL A 158 20.50 23.79 -86.24
N TYR A 159 21.34 24.01 -85.23
CA TYR A 159 21.27 23.28 -83.98
C TYR A 159 21.32 24.22 -82.79
N TYR A 160 20.87 23.69 -81.66
CA TYR A 160 21.03 24.32 -80.36
C TYR A 160 21.49 23.25 -79.37
N ASP A 161 22.29 23.65 -78.40
CA ASP A 161 22.75 22.78 -77.32
C ASP A 161 22.78 23.54 -75.99
N ALA A 162 22.63 22.78 -74.92
CA ALA A 162 22.75 23.23 -73.55
C ALA A 162 23.77 22.33 -72.86
N ILE A 163 24.77 22.91 -72.21
CA ILE A 163 25.73 22.18 -71.38
C ILE A 163 25.84 22.82 -70.00
N VAL A 164 26.14 22.01 -68.97
CA VAL A 164 26.57 22.55 -67.67
C VAL A 164 28.09 22.61 -67.62
N SER A 165 28.62 23.81 -67.45
CA SER A 165 30.03 24.13 -67.32
C SER A 165 30.24 24.88 -66.00
N GLY A 166 30.74 24.17 -64.99
CA GLY A 166 30.84 24.70 -63.62
C GLY A 166 29.48 25.16 -63.08
N SER A 167 29.42 26.40 -62.59
CA SER A 167 28.22 27.07 -62.08
C SER A 167 27.27 27.60 -63.17
N THR A 168 27.58 27.40 -64.46
CA THR A 168 26.82 27.97 -65.59
C THR A 168 26.16 26.89 -66.44
N ILE A 169 24.88 27.08 -66.77
CA ILE A 169 24.26 26.46 -67.94
C ILE A 169 24.58 27.37 -69.12
N LYS A 170 25.35 26.87 -70.10
CA LYS A 170 25.64 27.59 -71.33
C LYS A 170 24.69 27.09 -72.41
N LEU A 171 23.90 28.00 -72.96
CA LEU A 171 22.98 27.76 -74.07
C LEU A 171 23.61 28.31 -75.34
N ARG A 172 23.65 27.52 -76.40
CA ARG A 172 24.23 27.90 -77.69
C ARG A 172 23.22 27.68 -78.81
N PHE A 173 23.22 28.61 -79.75
CA PHE A 173 22.56 28.50 -81.05
C PHE A 173 23.63 28.59 -82.14
N TYR A 174 23.58 27.67 -83.10
CA TYR A 174 24.50 27.65 -84.22
C TYR A 174 23.75 27.49 -85.52
N LEU A 175 23.98 28.42 -86.45
CA LEU A 175 23.37 28.45 -87.77
C LEU A 175 24.48 28.46 -88.81
N TRP A 176 24.43 27.50 -89.73
CA TRP A 176 25.47 27.34 -90.74
C TRP A 176 24.88 27.04 -92.12
N THR A 177 25.60 27.53 -93.13
CA THR A 177 25.20 27.53 -94.52
C THR A 177 26.44 27.35 -95.38
N GLU A 178 26.63 26.13 -95.88
CA GLU A 178 27.68 25.78 -96.83
C GLU A 178 27.13 25.94 -98.25
N ALA A 179 27.88 26.64 -99.11
CA ALA A 179 27.54 26.83 -100.51
C ALA A 179 28.77 26.60 -101.41
N TYR A 180 28.63 25.72 -102.39
CA TYR A 180 29.70 25.32 -103.31
C TYR A 180 29.52 25.97 -104.68
N GLN A 181 30.51 26.75 -105.13
CA GLN A 181 30.49 27.39 -106.44
C GLN A 181 31.21 26.53 -107.50
N TYR A 182 30.43 25.98 -108.44
CA TYR A 182 30.93 25.43 -109.71
C TYR A 182 30.48 26.36 -110.86
N GLY A 183 31.35 27.29 -111.27
CA GLY A 183 31.10 28.24 -112.38
C GLY A 183 31.06 29.71 -111.96
N THR A 184 30.74 30.60 -112.91
CA THR A 184 30.88 32.07 -112.78
C THR A 184 29.65 32.79 -112.18
N GLY A 185 28.66 32.05 -111.66
CA GLY A 185 27.44 32.63 -111.08
C GLY A 185 27.57 32.98 -109.60
N SER A 186 27.16 34.19 -109.22
CA SER A 186 27.10 34.63 -107.80
C SER A 186 26.29 33.64 -106.94
N ILE A 187 26.82 33.30 -105.77
CA ILE A 187 26.14 32.53 -104.73
C ILE A 187 25.89 33.41 -103.49
N TRP A 188 24.82 33.08 -102.76
CA TRP A 188 24.46 33.75 -101.52
C TRP A 188 24.13 32.75 -100.43
N THR A 189 24.44 33.15 -99.19
CA THR A 189 24.03 32.47 -97.96
C THR A 189 23.50 33.50 -96.97
N GLU A 190 22.48 33.12 -96.21
CA GLU A 190 21.86 33.95 -95.19
C GLU A 190 21.59 33.11 -93.93
N SER A 191 21.96 33.63 -92.77
CA SER A 191 21.63 33.05 -91.47
C SER A 191 20.96 34.11 -90.60
N TYR A 192 19.79 33.79 -90.06
CA TYR A 192 18.99 34.67 -89.21
C TYR A 192 18.73 33.99 -87.87
N LEU A 193 19.01 34.68 -86.77
CA LEU A 193 18.54 34.31 -85.44
C LEU A 193 17.76 35.48 -84.84
N ASN A 194 16.65 35.18 -84.19
CA ASN A 194 15.89 36.09 -83.34
C ASN A 194 15.53 35.35 -82.05
N TYR A 195 16.36 35.57 -81.04
CA TYR A 195 16.14 35.14 -79.68
C TYR A 195 15.40 36.23 -78.91
N ARG A 196 14.32 35.86 -78.24
CA ARG A 196 13.44 36.75 -77.45
C ARG A 196 13.33 36.27 -76.00
N GLY A 197 14.45 35.78 -75.46
CA GLY A 197 14.51 35.24 -74.12
C GLY A 197 13.91 33.84 -73.99
N GLY A 198 13.53 33.49 -72.77
CA GLY A 198 12.99 32.18 -72.44
C GLY A 198 12.56 32.07 -70.98
N THR A 199 12.22 30.87 -70.55
CA THR A 199 11.84 30.54 -69.17
C THR A 199 12.37 29.16 -68.81
N ILE A 200 13.03 29.03 -67.66
CA ILE A 200 13.25 27.73 -67.02
C ILE A 200 12.05 27.48 -66.10
N SER A 201 11.21 26.54 -66.49
CA SER A 201 10.02 26.17 -65.73
C SER A 201 10.37 25.28 -64.53
N SER A 202 9.88 25.69 -63.38
CA SER A 202 9.96 24.94 -62.13
C SER A 202 8.77 23.98 -62.00
N SER A 203 8.99 22.82 -61.37
CA SER A 203 7.91 21.96 -60.87
C SER A 203 7.38 22.40 -59.51
N TRP A 204 8.07 23.31 -58.84
CA TRP A 204 7.72 23.79 -57.50
C TRP A 204 6.51 24.72 -57.57
N LYS A 205 5.48 24.45 -56.77
CA LYS A 205 4.26 25.26 -56.68
C LYS A 205 3.99 25.64 -55.24
N LEU A 206 4.03 26.93 -54.97
CA LEU A 206 3.78 27.51 -53.66
C LEU A 206 2.43 27.06 -53.06
N SER A 207 1.37 26.98 -53.89
CA SER A 207 0.05 26.50 -53.45
C SER A 207 0.08 25.04 -52.99
N ALA A 208 0.75 24.15 -53.72
CA ALA A 208 0.81 22.72 -53.37
C ALA A 208 1.50 22.48 -52.02
N ILE A 209 2.49 23.31 -51.65
CA ILE A 209 3.11 23.29 -50.33
C ILE A 209 2.13 23.76 -49.27
N LYS A 210 1.42 24.88 -49.51
CA LYS A 210 0.39 25.39 -48.61
C LYS A 210 -0.73 24.37 -48.38
N ASP A 211 -1.19 23.70 -49.43
CA ASP A 211 -2.25 22.69 -49.37
C ASP A 211 -1.78 21.44 -48.63
N SER A 212 -0.53 21.01 -48.82
CA SER A 212 0.08 19.89 -48.09
C SER A 212 0.28 20.20 -46.60
N LEU A 213 0.73 21.42 -46.27
CA LEU A 213 0.81 21.91 -44.89
C LEU A 213 -0.58 21.98 -44.27
N ASN A 214 -1.57 22.52 -44.97
CA ASN A 214 -2.96 22.58 -44.50
C ASN A 214 -3.51 21.19 -44.19
N SER A 215 -3.33 20.22 -45.10
CA SER A 215 -3.80 18.85 -44.93
C SER A 215 -3.06 18.07 -43.83
N ALA A 216 -1.84 18.47 -43.46
CA ALA A 216 -1.09 17.86 -42.36
C ALA A 216 -1.44 18.50 -41.02
N LEU A 217 -1.46 19.83 -40.97
CA LEU A 217 -1.72 20.63 -39.77
C LEU A 217 -3.20 20.68 -39.38
N SER A 218 -4.15 20.35 -40.27
CA SER A 218 -5.57 20.20 -39.89
C SER A 218 -5.84 18.95 -39.05
N ASN A 219 -4.92 17.98 -39.01
CA ASN A 219 -5.08 16.78 -38.19
C ASN A 219 -4.81 17.08 -36.73
N GLN A 220 -5.50 16.37 -35.84
CA GLN A 220 -5.31 16.52 -34.39
C GLN A 220 -3.94 15.98 -33.97
N ILE A 221 -3.19 16.78 -33.19
CA ILE A 221 -2.00 16.33 -32.46
C ILE A 221 -2.41 15.92 -31.06
N LYS A 222 -1.91 14.77 -30.60
CA LYS A 222 -2.04 14.32 -29.21
C LYS A 222 -0.80 14.74 -28.43
N LEU A 223 -1.02 15.32 -27.24
CA LEU A 223 -0.01 15.58 -26.22
C LEU A 223 -0.32 14.69 -25.01
N GLU A 224 0.71 14.16 -24.36
CA GLU A 224 0.57 13.38 -23.13
C GLU A 224 1.12 14.20 -21.95
N SER A 225 0.37 14.29 -20.86
CA SER A 225 0.61 15.22 -19.75
C SER A 225 0.85 14.47 -18.43
N ASN A 226 1.93 14.84 -17.74
CA ASN A 226 2.26 14.38 -16.38
C ASN A 226 1.71 15.31 -15.27
N TYR A 227 0.93 16.36 -15.58
CA TYR A 227 0.64 17.45 -14.61
C TYR A 227 -0.82 17.67 -14.28
N SER A 228 -1.67 17.97 -15.28
CA SER A 228 -3.03 18.46 -14.99
C SER A 228 -4.03 18.34 -16.14
N GLY A 229 -3.59 17.93 -17.35
CA GLY A 229 -4.44 17.91 -18.54
C GLY A 229 -4.90 19.29 -19.06
N SER A 230 -4.70 20.35 -18.26
CA SER A 230 -5.15 21.70 -18.56
C SER A 230 -4.21 22.42 -19.51
N LEU A 231 -4.76 23.13 -20.48
CA LEU A 231 -4.02 23.98 -21.40
C LEU A 231 -3.62 25.34 -20.78
N GLU A 232 -4.07 25.62 -19.55
CA GLU A 232 -3.61 26.77 -18.76
C GLU A 232 -2.27 26.52 -18.06
N ASP A 233 -1.92 25.26 -17.83
CA ASP A 233 -0.65 24.85 -17.24
C ASP A 233 0.44 24.82 -18.32
N PRO A 234 1.44 25.72 -18.27
CA PRO A 234 2.46 25.80 -19.31
C PRO A 234 3.35 24.56 -19.38
N ASN A 235 3.40 23.72 -18.33
CA ASN A 235 4.19 22.48 -18.32
C ASN A 235 3.57 21.38 -19.19
N ASN A 236 2.26 21.46 -19.48
CA ASN A 236 1.57 20.55 -20.40
C ASN A 236 1.84 20.84 -21.88
N ILE A 237 2.33 22.04 -22.18
CA ILE A 237 2.59 22.53 -23.53
C ILE A 237 4.11 22.60 -23.79
N LYS A 238 4.91 22.80 -22.72
CA LYS A 238 6.37 22.85 -22.72
C LYS A 238 6.91 21.73 -21.82
N ASP A 239 7.28 20.61 -22.42
CA ASP A 239 7.96 19.48 -21.76
C ASP A 239 9.25 19.96 -21.04
N PRO A 240 9.28 20.03 -19.70
CA PRO A 240 10.45 20.47 -18.96
C PRO A 240 11.50 19.35 -18.82
N THR A 241 11.16 18.10 -19.20
CA THR A 241 12.06 16.95 -19.17
C THR A 241 12.94 16.86 -20.42
N GLY A 242 12.61 17.59 -21.48
CA GLY A 242 13.37 17.65 -22.73
C GLY A 242 13.32 16.36 -23.57
N LYS A 243 12.32 15.51 -23.35
CA LYS A 243 12.08 14.27 -24.14
C LYS A 243 11.45 14.58 -25.51
N GLY A 244 10.93 15.78 -25.71
CA GLY A 244 10.42 16.26 -27.01
C GLY A 244 8.93 15.98 -27.23
N ASN A 245 8.17 15.75 -26.16
CA ASN A 245 6.72 15.58 -26.20
C ASN A 245 5.96 16.92 -26.11
N ASP A 246 6.65 18.06 -26.25
CA ASP A 246 6.07 19.40 -26.22
C ASP A 246 5.38 19.79 -27.55
N GLU A 247 4.48 20.78 -27.46
CA GLU A 247 3.75 21.33 -28.62
C GLU A 247 4.71 21.76 -29.74
N THR A 248 5.82 22.42 -29.38
CA THR A 248 6.76 22.98 -30.35
C THR A 248 7.51 21.88 -31.09
N THR A 249 7.97 20.83 -30.40
CA THR A 249 8.64 19.69 -31.03
C THR A 249 7.70 18.89 -31.93
N LEU A 250 6.48 18.58 -31.47
CA LEU A 250 5.52 17.80 -32.27
C LEU A 250 5.05 18.57 -33.52
N ILE A 251 4.68 19.85 -33.40
CA ILE A 251 4.29 20.67 -34.56
C ILE A 251 5.46 20.80 -35.55
N ASN A 252 6.68 21.06 -35.06
CA ASN A 252 7.86 21.10 -35.94
C ASN A 252 8.13 19.74 -36.60
N GLY A 253 7.88 18.62 -35.93
CA GLY A 253 7.95 17.28 -36.53
C GLY A 253 6.95 17.09 -37.68
N VAL A 254 5.70 17.54 -37.51
CA VAL A 254 4.68 17.51 -38.59
C VAL A 254 5.10 18.39 -39.76
N ILE A 255 5.55 19.62 -39.50
CA ILE A 255 6.01 20.55 -40.54
C ILE A 255 7.24 20.00 -41.27
N ALA A 256 8.23 19.47 -40.55
CA ALA A 256 9.44 18.88 -41.11
C ALA A 256 9.12 17.66 -41.99
N LYS A 257 8.15 16.82 -41.61
CA LYS A 257 7.68 15.69 -42.42
C LYS A 257 7.05 16.10 -43.75
N VAL A 258 6.38 17.27 -43.80
CA VAL A 258 5.80 17.81 -45.04
C VAL A 258 6.86 18.46 -45.94
N LEU A 259 7.78 19.21 -45.34
CA LEU A 259 8.77 20.01 -46.08
C LEU A 259 10.06 19.23 -46.43
N GLY A 260 10.33 18.12 -45.74
CA GLY A 260 11.52 17.30 -45.95
C GLY A 260 12.81 18.09 -45.78
N ASP A 261 13.76 17.89 -46.69
CA ASP A 261 15.06 18.58 -46.73
C ASP A 261 14.94 20.11 -46.66
N GLU A 262 13.85 20.68 -47.19
CA GLU A 262 13.63 22.14 -47.24
C GLU A 262 13.17 22.73 -45.90
N TYR A 263 12.85 21.91 -44.89
CA TYR A 263 12.40 22.37 -43.58
C TYR A 263 13.39 23.38 -42.95
N GLY A 264 14.69 23.14 -43.06
CA GLY A 264 15.71 24.05 -42.53
C GLY A 264 15.66 25.45 -43.17
N ALA A 265 15.43 25.52 -44.47
CA ALA A 265 15.31 26.78 -45.22
C ALA A 265 13.97 27.49 -44.98
N TRP A 266 12.90 26.73 -44.73
CA TRP A 266 11.58 27.27 -44.34
C TRP A 266 11.49 27.75 -42.88
N LYS A 267 12.28 27.16 -41.97
CA LYS A 267 12.19 27.39 -40.51
C LYS A 267 12.22 28.86 -40.12
N GLN A 268 13.01 29.68 -40.82
CA GLN A 268 13.12 31.13 -40.60
C GLN A 268 11.83 31.93 -40.85
N TYR A 269 10.87 31.37 -41.61
CA TYR A 269 9.59 32.01 -41.92
C TYR A 269 8.46 31.58 -40.97
N ILE A 270 8.68 30.54 -40.17
CA ILE A 270 7.75 30.06 -39.15
C ILE A 270 7.80 31.03 -37.97
N GLN A 271 6.66 31.63 -37.64
CA GLN A 271 6.53 32.46 -36.44
C GLN A 271 6.36 31.56 -35.20
N PRO A 272 6.67 32.05 -33.98
CA PRO A 272 6.34 31.33 -32.75
C PRO A 272 4.87 30.90 -32.74
N PHE A 273 4.61 29.65 -32.37
CA PHE A 273 3.25 29.13 -32.30
C PHE A 273 2.48 29.84 -31.18
N SER A 274 1.18 30.07 -31.41
CA SER A 274 0.30 30.68 -30.40
C SER A 274 -0.89 29.77 -30.15
N PHE A 275 -1.02 29.29 -28.92
CA PHE A 275 -2.09 28.40 -28.50
C PHE A 275 -3.33 29.14 -28.01
N SER A 276 -4.51 28.54 -28.16
CA SER A 276 -5.81 29.09 -27.70
C SER A 276 -6.63 28.05 -26.92
N ASN A 277 -6.75 28.27 -25.61
CA ASN A 277 -7.46 27.38 -24.68
C ASN A 277 -8.95 27.25 -25.03
N ALA A 278 -9.60 28.36 -25.37
CA ALA A 278 -11.03 28.40 -25.71
C ALA A 278 -11.38 27.59 -26.96
N THR A 279 -10.45 27.41 -27.90
CA THR A 279 -10.67 26.67 -29.15
C THR A 279 -9.93 25.33 -29.21
N ARG A 280 -9.09 25.03 -28.21
CA ARG A 280 -8.14 23.90 -28.18
C ARG A 280 -7.31 23.76 -29.47
N GLN A 281 -6.81 24.89 -29.98
CA GLN A 281 -6.07 24.93 -31.25
C GLN A 281 -4.74 25.71 -31.12
N ALA A 282 -3.69 25.13 -31.71
CA ALA A 282 -2.43 25.81 -31.99
C ALA A 282 -2.56 26.60 -33.30
N THR A 283 -2.13 27.86 -33.31
CA THR A 283 -2.05 28.67 -34.54
C THR A 283 -0.62 28.70 -35.04
N ILE A 284 -0.40 28.17 -36.25
CA ILE A 284 0.89 28.15 -36.93
C ILE A 284 0.87 29.22 -38.02
N VAL A 285 1.77 30.20 -37.94
CA VAL A 285 1.88 31.28 -38.94
C VAL A 285 3.19 31.19 -39.72
N PHE A 286 3.11 31.11 -41.05
CA PHE A 286 4.24 31.32 -41.95
C PHE A 286 4.16 32.74 -42.51
N LYS A 287 5.25 33.50 -42.41
CA LYS A 287 5.33 34.89 -42.88
C LYS A 287 6.59 35.10 -43.73
N PHE A 288 6.40 35.36 -45.02
CA PHE A 288 7.50 35.56 -45.98
C PHE A 288 7.07 36.49 -47.13
N LEU A 289 8.05 37.06 -47.82
CA LEU A 289 7.82 37.85 -49.04
C LEU A 289 7.89 36.91 -50.25
N ASP A 290 6.84 36.82 -51.06
CA ASP A 290 6.87 36.03 -52.28
C ASP A 290 7.94 36.58 -53.24
N PRO A 291 8.96 35.78 -53.64
CA PRO A 291 10.05 36.26 -54.46
C PRO A 291 9.63 36.63 -55.89
N VAL A 292 8.47 36.17 -56.39
CA VAL A 292 7.93 36.48 -57.71
C VAL A 292 7.08 37.74 -57.68
N THR A 293 6.04 37.75 -56.85
CA THR A 293 5.06 38.85 -56.82
C THR A 293 5.52 40.05 -55.97
N LYS A 294 6.53 39.85 -55.11
CA LYS A 294 6.96 40.81 -54.07
C LYS A 294 5.84 41.20 -53.10
N GLN A 295 4.80 40.38 -52.98
CA GLN A 295 3.73 40.56 -52.01
C GLN A 295 4.02 39.80 -50.72
N GLN A 296 3.62 40.38 -49.59
CA GLN A 296 3.71 39.73 -48.29
C GLN A 296 2.71 38.56 -48.25
N GLN A 297 3.21 37.35 -48.03
CA GLN A 297 2.39 36.18 -47.75
C GLN A 297 2.30 35.99 -46.24
N VAL A 298 1.10 35.63 -45.78
CA VAL A 298 0.80 35.18 -44.42
C VAL A 298 -0.08 33.94 -44.56
N TRP A 299 0.41 32.79 -44.10
CA TRP A 299 -0.39 31.58 -44.03
C TRP A 299 -0.64 31.27 -42.57
N SER A 300 -1.90 31.10 -42.20
CA SER A 300 -2.32 30.67 -40.88
C SER A 300 -2.92 29.28 -41.00
N PHE A 301 -2.49 28.36 -40.14
CA PHE A 301 -3.07 27.03 -40.00
C PHE A 301 -3.46 26.83 -38.54
N ASN A 302 -4.63 26.23 -38.31
CA ASN A 302 -5.12 25.94 -36.97
C ASN A 302 -5.08 24.43 -36.75
N THR A 303 -4.22 23.98 -35.84
CA THR A 303 -4.04 22.56 -35.51
C THR A 303 -4.80 22.22 -34.25
N PRO A 304 -5.78 21.29 -34.28
CA PRO A 304 -6.44 20.81 -33.07
C PRO A 304 -5.44 20.10 -32.15
N ILE A 305 -5.42 20.46 -30.88
CA ILE A 305 -4.58 19.81 -29.86
C ILE A 305 -5.47 19.07 -28.89
N ASN A 306 -5.13 17.82 -28.57
CA ASN A 306 -5.77 17.03 -27.55
C ASN A 306 -4.75 16.58 -26.51
N ILE A 307 -4.90 17.03 -25.26
CA ILE A 307 -4.12 16.49 -24.16
C ILE A 307 -4.82 15.23 -23.64
N THR A 308 -4.05 14.16 -23.47
CA THR A 308 -4.37 13.02 -22.62
C THR A 308 -3.45 13.02 -21.40
N LEU A 309 -3.93 12.47 -20.30
CA LEU A 309 -3.14 12.29 -19.08
C LEU A 309 -2.26 11.04 -19.24
N SER A 310 -1.06 11.05 -18.65
CA SER A 310 -0.14 9.92 -18.72
C SER A 310 -0.35 8.92 -17.58
N HIS A 311 0.25 7.73 -17.72
CA HIS A 311 0.41 6.76 -16.64
C HIS A 311 1.08 7.40 -15.40
N ASP A 312 2.12 8.23 -15.61
CA ASP A 312 2.84 8.93 -14.55
C ASP A 312 1.94 9.92 -13.80
N TYR A 313 1.09 10.67 -14.51
CA TYR A 313 0.12 11.59 -13.88
C TYR A 313 -0.82 10.85 -12.94
N TRP A 314 -1.40 9.74 -13.40
CA TRP A 314 -2.38 8.99 -12.63
C TRP A 314 -1.75 8.29 -11.44
N GLY A 315 -0.59 7.65 -11.61
CA GLY A 315 0.17 7.08 -10.48
C GLY A 315 0.44 8.14 -9.41
N LYS A 316 0.94 9.31 -9.84
CA LYS A 316 1.18 10.43 -8.94
C LYS A 316 -0.10 10.91 -8.24
N SER A 317 -1.18 11.16 -8.98
CA SER A 317 -2.49 11.61 -8.46
C SER A 317 -3.08 10.65 -7.43
N LEU A 318 -2.92 9.34 -7.64
CA LEU A 318 -3.34 8.32 -6.67
C LEU A 318 -2.45 8.34 -5.42
N SER A 319 -1.13 8.49 -5.58
CA SER A 319 -0.18 8.54 -4.45
C SER A 319 -0.31 9.79 -3.58
N GLU A 320 -0.59 10.96 -4.15
CA GLU A 320 -0.76 12.22 -3.40
C GLU A 320 -2.03 12.25 -2.54
N ARG A 321 -3.01 11.38 -2.86
CA ARG A 321 -4.28 11.21 -2.13
C ARG A 321 -4.30 9.99 -1.20
N LEU A 322 -3.21 9.22 -1.15
CA LEU A 322 -3.03 8.14 -0.19
C LEU A 322 -2.36 8.70 1.07
N HIS A 323 -3.07 8.66 2.18
CA HIS A 323 -2.60 9.08 3.48
C HIS A 323 -2.34 7.83 4.34
N ILE A 324 -1.08 7.61 4.68
CA ILE A 324 -0.65 6.52 5.58
C ILE A 324 -0.24 7.17 6.89
N GLU A 325 -1.03 6.93 7.94
CA GLU A 325 -0.81 7.43 9.28
C GLU A 325 -0.26 6.29 10.15
N PRO A 326 1.08 6.14 10.25
CA PRO A 326 1.67 5.16 11.15
C PRO A 326 1.41 5.54 12.60
N GLY A 327 1.43 4.55 13.49
CA GLY A 327 1.32 4.77 14.93
C GLY A 327 2.57 5.46 15.49
N GLN A 328 2.65 5.51 16.81
CA GLN A 328 3.77 6.14 17.49
C GLN A 328 4.72 5.11 18.10
N ILE A 329 6.01 5.44 18.15
CA ILE A 329 7.06 4.66 18.81
C ILE A 329 7.64 5.49 19.95
N VAL A 330 8.13 4.84 21.01
CA VAL A 330 8.77 5.57 22.11
C VAL A 330 9.98 6.36 21.61
N ASN A 331 10.17 7.56 22.13
CA ASN A 331 11.29 8.42 21.76
C ASN A 331 12.62 7.69 22.04
N PRO A 332 13.45 7.40 21.00
CA PRO A 332 14.64 6.56 21.14
C PRO A 332 15.78 7.22 21.92
N GLU A 333 15.70 8.53 22.17
CA GLU A 333 16.68 9.26 22.98
C GLU A 333 16.29 9.31 24.47
N ASP A 334 14.99 9.32 24.77
CA ASP A 334 14.48 9.39 26.14
C ASP A 334 12.98 9.05 26.26
N SER A 335 12.65 7.90 26.85
CA SER A 335 11.26 7.47 27.07
C SER A 335 10.40 8.46 27.86
N THR A 336 10.97 9.31 28.74
CA THR A 336 10.18 10.31 29.48
C THR A 336 9.72 11.50 28.63
N LYS A 337 10.14 11.58 27.37
CA LYS A 337 9.62 12.57 26.38
C LYS A 337 8.44 12.04 25.57
N GLY A 338 7.87 10.89 25.97
CA GLY A 338 6.73 10.27 25.32
C GLY A 338 7.10 9.54 24.02
N MET A 339 6.16 9.53 23.09
CA MET A 339 6.31 8.89 21.78
C MET A 339 6.46 9.90 20.64
N VAL A 340 6.96 9.41 19.51
CA VAL A 340 7.17 10.14 18.26
C VAL A 340 6.54 9.36 17.09
N PRO A 341 6.16 10.00 15.98
CA PRO A 341 5.67 9.28 14.79
C PRO A 341 6.69 8.25 14.30
N ASP A 342 6.23 7.05 13.97
CA ASP A 342 7.09 6.02 13.37
C ASP A 342 7.45 6.38 11.93
N VAL A 343 8.73 6.29 11.58
CA VAL A 343 9.26 6.72 10.29
C VAL A 343 9.60 5.50 9.45
N GLY A 344 8.91 5.36 8.32
CA GLY A 344 9.04 4.20 7.44
C GLY A 344 10.44 4.03 6.87
N LEU A 345 11.00 2.85 7.05
CA LEU A 345 12.28 2.43 6.48
C LEU A 345 12.04 1.74 5.14
N GLN A 346 12.48 2.35 4.04
CA GLN A 346 12.43 1.70 2.74
C GLN A 346 13.41 0.51 2.69
N ILE A 347 12.93 -0.67 2.32
CA ILE A 347 13.74 -1.90 2.23
C ILE A 347 14.04 -2.28 0.78
N GLU A 348 15.34 -2.45 0.48
CA GLU A 348 15.89 -2.80 -0.83
C GLU A 348 15.35 -4.14 -1.36
N PRO A 349 15.22 -4.32 -2.71
CA PRO A 349 15.82 -3.51 -3.78
C PRO A 349 14.80 -2.66 -4.58
N ASP A 350 13.61 -2.43 -4.03
CA ASP A 350 12.47 -1.89 -4.78
C ASP A 350 12.64 -0.40 -5.12
N LYS A 351 12.85 -0.11 -6.42
CA LYS A 351 12.91 1.26 -6.94
C LYS A 351 11.52 1.91 -6.96
N VAL A 352 11.39 3.04 -6.28
CA VAL A 352 10.18 3.88 -6.31
C VAL A 352 9.95 4.42 -7.73
N SER A 353 8.69 4.52 -8.13
CA SER A 353 8.22 5.23 -9.33
C SER A 353 6.86 5.87 -9.06
N GLU A 354 6.37 6.72 -9.96
CA GLU A 354 5.06 7.39 -9.81
C GLU A 354 3.90 6.39 -9.60
N THR A 355 4.00 5.16 -10.13
CA THR A 355 3.02 4.07 -9.93
C THR A 355 3.39 3.04 -8.85
N TYR A 356 4.54 3.19 -8.17
CA TYR A 356 4.99 2.24 -7.14
C TYR A 356 5.73 2.94 -5.99
N GLY A 357 5.13 2.96 -4.81
CA GLY A 357 5.71 3.53 -3.58
C GLY A 357 6.87 2.75 -2.98
N GLY A 358 7.20 1.56 -3.51
CA GLY A 358 8.21 0.68 -2.95
C GLY A 358 7.69 -0.19 -1.81
N ASN A 359 8.60 -0.69 -0.99
CA ASN A 359 8.32 -1.51 0.19
C ASN A 359 8.83 -0.78 1.45
N MET A 360 7.90 -0.40 2.31
CA MET A 360 8.14 0.41 3.50
C MET A 360 7.95 -0.44 4.75
N GLN A 361 8.97 -0.52 5.60
CA GLN A 361 8.92 -1.19 6.89
C GLN A 361 8.67 -0.19 8.01
N TYR A 362 7.71 -0.52 8.87
CA TYR A 362 7.34 0.21 10.07
C TYR A 362 7.30 -0.76 11.26
N HIS A 363 7.19 -0.21 12.47
CA HIS A 363 7.39 -0.91 13.73
C HIS A 363 6.13 -0.97 14.61
N THR A 364 5.04 -0.33 14.19
CA THR A 364 3.74 -0.29 14.88
C THR A 364 2.57 -0.33 13.89
N THR A 365 1.34 -0.38 14.40
CA THR A 365 0.07 -0.38 13.65
C THR A 365 -0.13 0.92 12.87
N ALA A 366 -0.86 0.87 11.77
CA ALA A 366 -1.06 2.03 10.92
C ALA A 366 -2.45 2.12 10.30
N HIS A 367 -2.95 3.34 10.19
CA HIS A 367 -4.19 3.65 9.51
C HIS A 367 -3.88 4.05 8.08
N ILE A 368 -4.68 3.60 7.11
CA ILE A 368 -4.64 4.14 5.75
C ILE A 368 -5.97 4.74 5.38
N GLU A 369 -5.86 5.89 4.74
CA GLU A 369 -6.95 6.69 4.21
C GLU A 369 -6.64 6.99 2.74
N PHE A 370 -7.61 6.79 1.85
CA PHE A 370 -7.49 7.22 0.46
C PHE A 370 -8.73 8.01 0.06
N ASP A 371 -8.51 9.25 -0.40
CA ASP A 371 -9.57 10.13 -0.92
C ASP A 371 -9.76 9.89 -2.42
N GLY A 372 -10.77 9.08 -2.75
CA GLY A 372 -11.18 8.80 -4.12
C GLY A 372 -11.93 9.96 -4.80
N LEU A 373 -11.95 9.95 -6.12
CA LEU A 373 -12.71 10.92 -6.94
C LEU A 373 -14.23 10.82 -6.72
N GLU A 374 -14.93 11.95 -6.89
CA GLU A 374 -16.40 12.04 -6.73
C GLU A 374 -17.21 11.25 -7.77
N ASP A 375 -16.56 10.71 -8.81
CA ASP A 375 -17.19 9.99 -9.92
C ASP A 375 -17.25 8.46 -9.74
N SER A 376 -16.72 7.94 -8.62
CA SER A 376 -16.65 6.50 -8.30
C SER A 376 -15.91 5.65 -9.35
N THR A 377 -14.94 6.23 -10.07
CA THR A 377 -14.07 5.51 -11.02
C THR A 377 -12.89 4.79 -10.35
N GLU A 378 -12.74 4.92 -9.03
CA GLU A 378 -11.59 4.46 -8.27
C GLU A 378 -11.98 3.47 -7.17
N TRP A 379 -11.08 2.53 -6.85
CA TRP A 379 -11.23 1.63 -5.71
C TRP A 379 -9.88 1.22 -5.12
N MET A 380 -9.85 0.96 -3.82
CA MET A 380 -8.68 0.45 -3.12
C MET A 380 -8.84 -1.04 -2.76
N THR A 381 -7.74 -1.78 -2.89
CA THR A 381 -7.61 -3.14 -2.33
C THR A 381 -6.42 -3.21 -1.39
N VAL A 382 -6.55 -4.05 -0.37
CA VAL A 382 -5.47 -4.41 0.55
C VAL A 382 -5.35 -5.93 0.56
N ASN A 383 -4.17 -6.46 0.23
CA ASN A 383 -3.92 -7.89 0.06
C ASN A 383 -4.92 -8.57 -0.92
N GLY A 384 -5.39 -7.83 -1.93
CA GLY A 384 -6.36 -8.28 -2.93
C GLY A 384 -7.83 -8.31 -2.45
N GLN A 385 -8.13 -7.88 -1.22
CA GLN A 385 -9.49 -7.67 -0.73
C GLN A 385 -9.92 -6.22 -0.94
N LEU A 386 -11.18 -5.98 -1.34
CA LEU A 386 -11.73 -4.63 -1.47
C LEU A 386 -11.85 -3.96 -0.09
N VAL A 387 -11.48 -2.68 -0.02
CA VAL A 387 -11.62 -1.86 1.19
C VAL A 387 -13.01 -1.22 1.24
N GLU A 388 -13.57 -1.07 2.44
CA GLU A 388 -14.85 -0.37 2.63
C GLU A 388 -14.71 1.14 2.33
N VAL A 389 -15.77 1.72 1.77
CA VAL A 389 -15.78 3.11 1.29
C VAL A 389 -17.07 3.83 1.70
N LEU A 390 -16.92 5.06 2.17
CA LEU A 390 -18.03 5.97 2.46
C LEU A 390 -17.67 7.37 1.96
N ASN A 391 -18.56 7.99 1.16
CA ASN A 391 -18.32 9.30 0.55
C ASN A 391 -17.00 9.39 -0.24
N ASN A 392 -16.65 8.32 -0.98
CA ASN A 392 -15.40 8.13 -1.73
C ASN A 392 -14.11 8.07 -0.88
N LYS A 393 -14.23 8.12 0.44
CA LYS A 393 -13.11 7.94 1.37
C LYS A 393 -13.00 6.48 1.78
N PHE A 394 -11.87 5.86 1.46
CA PHE A 394 -11.55 4.47 1.78
C PHE A 394 -10.70 4.43 3.05
N ILE A 395 -11.05 3.56 3.99
CA ILE A 395 -10.42 3.51 5.33
C ILE A 395 -10.06 2.06 5.67
N TYR A 396 -8.83 1.82 6.15
CA TYR A 396 -8.38 0.49 6.56
C TYR A 396 -7.31 0.54 7.67
N ASP A 397 -7.45 -0.32 8.69
CA ASP A 397 -6.48 -0.46 9.79
C ASP A 397 -5.53 -1.65 9.56
N MET A 398 -4.22 -1.39 9.61
CA MET A 398 -3.16 -2.38 9.43
C MET A 398 -2.53 -2.74 10.79
N VAL A 399 -2.48 -4.04 11.11
CA VAL A 399 -2.06 -4.58 12.40
C VAL A 399 -1.05 -5.73 12.25
N ASP A 400 -0.28 -6.05 13.29
CA ASP A 400 0.64 -7.21 13.25
C ASP A 400 -0.03 -8.45 13.84
N ASN A 401 -0.74 -9.21 12.99
CA ASN A 401 -1.52 -10.37 13.41
C ASN A 401 -0.66 -11.53 13.98
N ARG A 402 0.67 -11.42 13.94
CA ARG A 402 1.60 -12.49 14.37
C ARG A 402 1.72 -12.62 15.88
N VAL A 403 1.33 -11.60 16.65
CA VAL A 403 1.28 -11.68 18.13
C VAL A 403 0.27 -12.74 18.58
N GLU A 404 -0.87 -12.80 17.90
CA GLU A 404 -1.97 -13.74 18.14
C GLU A 404 -1.80 -15.07 17.37
N ASN A 405 -1.52 -14.97 16.07
CA ASN A 405 -1.61 -16.09 15.13
C ASN A 405 -0.23 -16.67 14.72
N GLY A 406 0.86 -16.17 15.32
CA GLY A 406 2.23 -16.65 15.15
C GLY A 406 2.93 -16.22 13.84
N ASP A 407 4.15 -16.74 13.63
CA ASP A 407 5.10 -16.38 12.54
C ASP A 407 4.53 -16.44 11.09
N GLN A 408 3.32 -16.95 10.85
CA GLN A 408 2.70 -17.07 9.52
C GLN A 408 1.55 -16.09 9.27
N ALA A 409 1.20 -15.25 10.26
CA ALA A 409 0.10 -14.31 10.15
C ALA A 409 0.44 -13.06 9.31
N VAL A 410 -0.60 -12.32 8.92
CA VAL A 410 -0.45 -11.12 8.09
C VAL A 410 0.23 -9.99 8.88
N ASN A 411 1.41 -9.59 8.41
CA ASN A 411 2.12 -8.36 8.79
C ASN A 411 2.59 -7.56 7.56
N VAL A 412 2.31 -8.05 6.34
CA VAL A 412 2.63 -7.40 5.07
C VAL A 412 1.32 -7.08 4.36
N TYR A 413 1.22 -5.86 3.86
CA TYR A 413 0.04 -5.30 3.25
C TYR A 413 0.42 -4.80 1.86
N ASP A 414 -0.10 -5.48 0.83
CA ASP A 414 -0.01 -5.04 -0.56
C ASP A 414 -1.21 -4.14 -0.85
N ILE A 415 -0.98 -2.83 -0.82
CA ILE A 415 -2.00 -1.79 -1.02
C ILE A 415 -1.99 -1.43 -2.49
N ILE A 416 -3.11 -1.62 -3.18
CA ILE A 416 -3.26 -1.28 -4.59
C ILE A 416 -4.51 -0.43 -4.77
N ILE A 417 -4.32 0.78 -5.28
CA ILE A 417 -5.38 1.71 -5.65
C ILE A 417 -5.50 1.69 -7.17
N TYR A 418 -6.74 1.64 -7.66
CA TYR A 418 -7.06 1.55 -9.08
C TYR A 418 -7.87 2.77 -9.54
N HIS A 419 -7.70 3.14 -10.80
CA HIS A 419 -8.53 4.12 -11.52
C HIS A 419 -8.97 3.52 -12.87
N ASP A 420 -10.28 3.52 -13.14
CA ASP A 420 -10.88 3.07 -14.40
C ASP A 420 -12.12 3.91 -14.78
N ASP A 421 -11.91 5.02 -15.50
CA ASP A 421 -12.99 5.81 -16.14
C ASP A 421 -13.41 5.25 -17.51
N GLY A 422 -12.86 4.08 -17.91
CA GLY A 422 -13.02 3.48 -19.23
C GLY A 422 -12.12 4.06 -20.33
N SER A 423 -11.50 5.22 -20.11
CA SER A 423 -10.51 5.86 -21.00
C SER A 423 -9.07 5.60 -20.52
N TYR A 424 -8.85 5.64 -19.21
CA TYR A 424 -7.62 5.34 -18.50
C TYR A 424 -7.81 4.10 -17.62
N LYS A 425 -6.74 3.32 -17.39
CA LYS A 425 -6.77 2.09 -16.60
C LYS A 425 -5.47 1.97 -15.82
N GLU A 426 -5.43 2.64 -14.69
CA GLU A 426 -4.20 2.90 -13.95
C GLU A 426 -4.24 2.31 -12.56
N GLN A 427 -3.05 2.09 -11.99
CA GLN A 427 -2.92 1.64 -10.60
C GLN A 427 -1.69 2.26 -9.94
N TYR A 428 -1.83 2.53 -8.64
CA TYR A 428 -0.71 2.81 -7.75
C TYR A 428 -0.60 1.67 -6.73
N GLN A 429 0.61 1.16 -6.53
CA GLN A 429 0.89 0.10 -5.58
C GLN A 429 1.90 0.57 -4.52
N ILE A 430 1.73 0.14 -3.27
CA ILE A 430 2.73 0.29 -2.22
C ILE A 430 2.66 -0.91 -1.27
N LYS A 431 3.82 -1.39 -0.83
CA LYS A 431 3.90 -2.47 0.17
C LYS A 431 4.24 -1.89 1.53
N TYR A 432 3.44 -2.26 2.52
CA TYR A 432 3.60 -1.82 3.91
C TYR A 432 3.87 -3.04 4.79
N THR A 433 4.99 -3.05 5.51
CA THR A 433 5.43 -4.16 6.35
C THR A 433 5.50 -3.73 7.81
N ILE A 434 4.67 -4.32 8.68
CA ILE A 434 4.74 -4.11 10.13
C ILE A 434 5.75 -5.07 10.76
N SER A 435 6.55 -4.55 11.68
CA SER A 435 7.61 -5.25 12.41
C SER A 435 7.55 -4.91 13.89
N SER A 436 6.41 -5.20 14.54
CA SER A 436 6.18 -4.90 15.96
C SER A 436 6.56 -6.04 16.92
N LEU A 437 6.83 -7.24 16.41
CA LEU A 437 7.21 -8.41 17.21
C LEU A 437 8.51 -8.20 18.00
N VAL A 438 8.48 -8.52 19.29
CA VAL A 438 9.68 -8.67 20.12
C VAL A 438 10.41 -9.97 19.75
N PRO A 439 11.70 -9.94 19.38
CA PRO A 439 12.45 -11.14 19.07
C PRO A 439 12.68 -12.01 20.31
N THR A 440 12.44 -13.31 20.19
CA THR A 440 12.61 -14.25 21.31
C THR A 440 14.08 -14.46 21.66
N LEU A 441 14.41 -14.25 22.94
CA LEU A 441 15.63 -14.75 23.57
C LEU A 441 15.26 -15.84 24.57
N GLU A 442 15.60 -17.08 24.26
CA GLU A 442 15.37 -18.22 25.14
C GLU A 442 16.59 -18.45 26.05
N ALA A 443 16.39 -18.36 27.36
CA ALA A 443 17.34 -18.80 28.39
C ALA A 443 17.00 -20.22 28.86
N LYS A 444 17.29 -21.21 28.01
CA LYS A 444 17.02 -22.62 28.28
C LYS A 444 18.01 -23.19 29.29
N TRP A 445 17.58 -23.91 30.32
CA TRP A 445 18.48 -24.67 31.20
C TRP A 445 19.32 -25.63 30.34
N TYR A 446 20.64 -25.46 30.39
CA TYR A 446 21.61 -26.33 29.73
C TYR A 446 21.42 -27.81 30.13
N ALA A 447 21.30 -28.68 29.12
CA ALA A 447 20.90 -30.09 29.25
C ALA A 447 19.44 -30.34 29.71
N TRP A 448 18.52 -29.41 29.46
CA TRP A 448 17.08 -29.70 29.43
C TRP A 448 16.72 -30.45 28.13
N ASP A 449 16.38 -31.73 28.27
CA ASP A 449 15.91 -32.63 27.22
C ASP A 449 14.90 -33.66 27.80
N PRO A 450 13.64 -33.25 28.04
CA PRO A 450 12.60 -34.10 28.61
C PRO A 450 12.12 -35.22 27.66
N GLU A 451 12.63 -35.30 26.43
CA GLU A 451 12.37 -36.47 25.56
C GLU A 451 13.32 -37.63 25.87
N THR A 452 14.54 -37.35 26.33
CA THR A 452 15.51 -38.40 26.72
C THR A 452 15.69 -38.55 28.23
N ASN A 453 15.29 -37.56 29.03
CA ASN A 453 15.40 -37.56 30.49
C ASN A 453 14.02 -37.73 31.19
N PRO A 454 13.74 -38.91 31.79
CA PRO A 454 12.46 -39.16 32.47
C PRO A 454 12.17 -38.23 33.66
N ASP A 455 13.19 -37.82 34.41
CA ASP A 455 13.02 -36.94 35.57
C ASP A 455 12.65 -35.52 35.17
N GLN A 456 13.08 -35.07 33.99
CA GLN A 456 12.62 -33.80 33.40
C GLN A 456 11.23 -33.97 32.79
N LYS A 457 10.96 -35.10 32.13
CA LYS A 457 9.65 -35.41 31.54
C LYS A 457 8.53 -35.41 32.58
N LYS A 458 8.78 -35.94 33.79
CA LYS A 458 7.77 -35.98 34.86
C LYS A 458 7.33 -34.57 35.30
N LEU A 459 8.21 -33.57 35.24
CA LEU A 459 7.87 -32.21 35.68
C LEU A 459 6.84 -31.53 34.77
N ILE A 460 6.77 -31.95 33.50
CA ILE A 460 5.94 -31.31 32.47
C ILE A 460 4.78 -32.17 31.96
N THR A 461 4.59 -33.37 32.51
CA THR A 461 3.54 -34.31 32.09
C THR A 461 2.37 -34.29 33.09
N PRO A 462 1.17 -33.79 32.73
CA PRO A 462 0.08 -33.59 33.70
C PRO A 462 -0.48 -34.89 34.30
N THR A 463 -0.48 -35.98 33.55
CA THR A 463 -1.05 -37.27 33.94
C THR A 463 -0.06 -38.41 33.76
N LEU A 464 -0.06 -39.33 34.72
CA LEU A 464 0.71 -40.56 34.65
C LEU A 464 0.07 -41.53 33.64
N SER A 465 0.84 -42.49 33.15
CA SER A 465 0.39 -43.51 32.18
C SER A 465 -0.74 -44.43 32.68
N ASN A 466 -1.09 -44.36 33.96
CA ASN A 466 -2.23 -45.04 34.58
C ASN A 466 -3.51 -44.17 34.68
N GLY A 467 -3.49 -42.95 34.12
CA GLY A 467 -4.60 -42.01 34.13
C GLY A 467 -4.75 -41.16 35.41
N LYS A 468 -3.88 -41.33 36.40
CA LYS A 468 -3.88 -40.48 37.62
C LYS A 468 -3.14 -39.17 37.38
N THR A 469 -3.51 -38.12 38.11
CA THR A 469 -2.75 -36.87 38.23
C THR A 469 -1.31 -37.17 38.65
N ASN A 470 -0.36 -36.50 38.02
CA ASN A 470 1.05 -36.63 38.35
C ASN A 470 1.40 -35.65 39.51
N PRO A 471 1.84 -36.14 40.69
CA PRO A 471 2.17 -35.28 41.83
C PRO A 471 3.44 -34.44 41.61
N ASP A 472 4.28 -34.82 40.65
CA ASP A 472 5.50 -34.09 40.29
C ASP A 472 5.27 -33.08 39.14
N TYR A 473 4.05 -32.97 38.60
CA TYR A 473 3.76 -32.03 37.52
C TYR A 473 3.73 -30.59 38.05
N ASP A 474 4.53 -29.73 37.43
CA ASP A 474 4.61 -28.31 37.73
C ASP A 474 4.22 -27.50 36.49
N LYS A 475 3.02 -26.91 36.52
CA LYS A 475 2.46 -26.15 35.39
C LYS A 475 3.26 -24.90 35.01
N GLU A 476 4.19 -24.45 35.87
CA GLU A 476 5.02 -23.27 35.64
C GLU A 476 6.38 -23.60 35.03
N VAL A 477 6.80 -24.87 35.03
CA VAL A 477 8.04 -25.29 34.37
C VAL A 477 7.80 -25.31 32.87
N ASN A 478 8.37 -24.34 32.16
CA ASN A 478 8.22 -24.20 30.72
C ASN A 478 8.81 -25.44 30.01
N PRO A 479 8.02 -26.21 29.24
CA PRO A 479 8.47 -27.45 28.60
C PRO A 479 9.65 -27.31 27.63
N LYS A 480 9.85 -26.11 27.05
CA LYS A 480 10.96 -25.85 26.11
C LYS A 480 12.25 -25.50 26.83
N THR A 481 12.17 -24.68 27.88
CA THR A 481 13.35 -24.10 28.55
C THR A 481 13.77 -24.84 29.83
N GLY A 482 12.86 -25.54 30.51
CA GLY A 482 13.14 -26.17 31.81
C GLY A 482 13.24 -25.19 32.98
N THR A 483 12.83 -23.94 32.78
CA THR A 483 12.86 -22.87 33.77
C THR A 483 11.43 -22.40 34.08
N LYS A 484 11.23 -21.85 35.28
CA LYS A 484 10.05 -21.02 35.56
C LYS A 484 10.34 -19.60 35.07
N THR A 485 9.53 -19.12 34.15
CA THR A 485 9.59 -17.74 33.63
C THR A 485 8.48 -16.91 34.26
N GLN A 486 8.79 -15.72 34.76
CA GLN A 486 7.83 -14.74 35.26
C GLN A 486 7.95 -13.43 34.48
N ILE A 487 6.81 -12.82 34.16
CA ILE A 487 6.76 -11.48 33.61
C ILE A 487 6.74 -10.52 34.81
N ILE A 488 7.77 -9.68 34.92
CA ILE A 488 8.01 -8.83 36.10
C ILE A 488 7.98 -7.36 35.72
N TRP A 489 7.44 -6.53 36.60
CA TRP A 489 7.59 -5.08 36.55
C TRP A 489 8.79 -4.67 37.42
N VAL A 490 9.81 -4.08 36.80
CA VAL A 490 11.01 -3.60 37.49
C VAL A 490 10.80 -2.13 37.86
N LYS A 491 10.88 -1.81 39.16
CA LYS A 491 10.49 -0.50 39.73
C LYS A 491 11.60 0.56 39.63
N LYS A 492 12.12 0.77 38.43
CA LYS A 492 13.06 1.85 38.09
C LYS A 492 12.99 2.13 36.59
N LYS A 493 13.31 3.35 36.17
CA LYS A 493 13.52 3.67 34.74
C LYS A 493 14.63 2.77 34.16
N SER A 494 14.38 2.17 32.99
CA SER A 494 15.42 1.45 32.24
C SER A 494 16.54 2.39 31.79
N GLN A 495 17.74 1.85 31.59
CA GLN A 495 18.83 2.55 30.90
C GLN A 495 18.63 2.60 29.38
N TYR A 496 17.67 1.84 28.84
CA TYR A 496 17.38 1.72 27.42
C TYR A 496 15.98 2.26 27.09
N PRO A 497 15.71 2.65 25.83
CA PRO A 497 14.38 3.08 25.42
C PRO A 497 13.36 1.95 25.51
N PHE A 498 12.39 2.12 26.41
CA PHE A 498 11.24 1.25 26.61
C PHE A 498 9.97 2.11 26.71
N PRO A 499 8.82 1.73 26.10
CA PRO A 499 7.58 2.49 26.21
C PRO A 499 7.08 2.59 27.65
N LEU A 500 6.88 3.80 28.17
CA LEU A 500 6.24 4.01 29.47
C LEU A 500 4.72 3.90 29.35
N ASP A 501 4.06 3.62 30.47
CA ASP A 501 2.59 3.62 30.52
C ASP A 501 2.08 5.05 30.26
N PRO A 502 1.24 5.28 29.22
CA PRO A 502 0.69 6.59 28.94
C PRO A 502 -0.33 7.08 29.97
N LEU A 503 -0.79 6.21 30.87
CA LEU A 503 -1.81 6.53 31.86
C LEU A 503 -1.24 6.67 33.27
N ASN A 504 -1.73 7.66 34.02
CA ASN A 504 -1.42 7.82 35.44
C ASN A 504 -2.21 6.81 36.31
N LYS A 505 -2.09 6.91 37.65
CA LYS A 505 -2.75 5.97 38.59
C LYS A 505 -4.27 6.13 38.67
N GLN A 506 -4.79 7.24 38.15
CA GLN A 506 -6.21 7.54 38.00
C GLN A 506 -6.70 7.10 36.60
N GLY A 507 -5.78 6.65 35.74
CA GLY A 507 -6.03 6.23 34.38
C GLY A 507 -6.23 7.39 33.39
N GLU A 508 -5.69 8.57 33.69
CA GLU A 508 -5.72 9.76 32.84
C GLU A 508 -4.47 9.83 31.95
N LEU A 509 -4.59 10.36 30.73
CA LEU A 509 -3.48 10.48 29.79
C LEU A 509 -2.42 11.48 30.27
N ILE A 510 -1.17 11.00 30.40
CA ILE A 510 0.00 11.81 30.75
C ILE A 510 0.45 12.61 29.52
N ASN A 511 0.71 13.91 29.70
CA ASN A 511 1.31 14.77 28.68
C ASN A 511 2.81 14.96 28.98
N PRO A 512 3.72 14.38 28.16
CA PRO A 512 5.17 14.45 28.40
C PRO A 512 5.76 15.86 28.46
N ASN A 513 5.04 16.87 27.94
CA ASN A 513 5.49 18.26 27.94
C ASN A 513 4.94 19.09 29.12
N ALA A 514 3.97 18.54 29.88
CA ALA A 514 3.27 19.27 30.93
C ALA A 514 3.37 18.62 32.32
N ASN A 515 3.36 17.28 32.38
CA ASN A 515 3.35 16.50 33.63
C ASN A 515 4.15 15.18 33.50
N ALA A 516 5.38 15.25 33.00
CA ALA A 516 6.25 14.08 32.85
C ALA A 516 6.62 13.39 34.19
N GLU A 517 6.44 14.09 35.31
CA GLU A 517 6.59 13.57 36.67
C GLU A 517 5.49 12.57 37.08
N ASP A 518 4.35 12.53 36.38
CA ASP A 518 3.24 11.61 36.66
C ASP A 518 3.51 10.17 36.17
N TYR A 519 4.57 9.95 35.37
CA TYR A 519 4.99 8.62 34.95
C TYR A 519 5.47 7.78 36.15
N ASP A 520 4.79 6.67 36.45
CA ASP A 520 5.29 5.66 37.38
C ASP A 520 6.41 4.84 36.73
N LEU A 521 7.66 5.26 36.96
CA LEU A 521 8.83 4.80 36.22
C LEU A 521 9.18 3.33 36.47
N GLY A 522 8.92 2.49 35.47
CA GLY A 522 9.36 1.10 35.42
C GLY A 522 9.37 0.53 34.00
N PHE A 523 9.63 -0.76 33.89
CA PHE A 523 9.59 -1.50 32.62
C PHE A 523 9.26 -2.98 32.83
N ILE A 524 8.83 -3.64 31.74
CA ILE A 524 8.49 -5.06 31.73
C ILE A 524 9.73 -5.89 31.37
N ALA A 525 10.08 -6.85 32.22
CA ALA A 525 11.16 -7.81 32.01
C ALA A 525 10.69 -9.26 32.20
N GLU A 526 11.50 -10.23 31.75
CA GLU A 526 11.33 -11.64 32.12
C GLU A 526 12.32 -12.02 33.22
N GLY A 527 11.85 -12.61 34.32
CA GLY A 527 12.69 -13.21 35.36
C GLY A 527 12.67 -14.73 35.29
N SER A 528 13.84 -15.38 35.40
CA SER A 528 13.93 -16.85 35.49
C SER A 528 15.08 -17.33 36.37
N VAL A 529 14.96 -18.54 36.92
CA VAL A 529 16.01 -19.18 37.74
C VAL A 529 16.46 -20.49 37.09
N ALA A 530 17.77 -20.69 37.01
CA ALA A 530 18.40 -21.92 36.56
C ALA A 530 19.34 -22.47 37.64
N GLY A 531 19.15 -23.75 38.00
CA GLY A 531 20.01 -24.43 38.98
C GLY A 531 21.44 -24.70 38.48
N MET A 532 21.65 -24.57 37.17
CA MET A 532 22.92 -24.71 36.46
C MET A 532 22.96 -23.69 35.31
N GLY A 533 23.93 -23.79 34.40
CA GLY A 533 24.03 -22.87 33.27
C GLY A 533 22.83 -22.89 32.31
N VAL A 534 22.77 -21.87 31.47
CA VAL A 534 21.77 -21.72 30.40
C VAL A 534 22.39 -21.75 29.00
N GLN A 535 21.71 -22.43 28.09
CA GLN A 535 21.87 -22.27 26.66
C GLN A 535 21.09 -21.01 26.24
N GLN A 536 21.75 -20.12 25.49
CA GLN A 536 21.13 -18.91 24.95
C GLN A 536 20.78 -19.16 23.48
N SER A 537 19.53 -18.93 23.07
CA SER A 537 19.09 -19.03 21.68
C SER A 537 18.25 -17.83 21.26
N PHE A 538 18.58 -17.24 20.10
CA PHE A 538 17.85 -16.14 19.48
C PHE A 538 18.05 -16.18 17.95
N LYS A 539 17.11 -15.58 17.18
CA LYS A 539 17.15 -15.51 15.71
C LYS A 539 17.92 -14.24 15.27
N PRO A 540 19.12 -14.34 14.64
CA PRO A 540 19.97 -13.18 14.36
C PRO A 540 19.35 -12.17 13.39
N SER A 541 18.54 -12.65 12.45
CA SER A 541 17.86 -11.82 11.45
C SER A 541 16.72 -10.95 12.01
N GLN A 542 16.39 -11.09 13.30
CA GLN A 542 15.32 -10.35 13.97
C GLN A 542 15.85 -9.35 15.01
N VAL A 543 17.14 -9.39 15.34
CA VAL A 543 17.77 -8.54 16.37
C VAL A 543 18.86 -7.67 15.76
N LYS A 544 19.08 -6.49 16.33
CA LYS A 544 20.23 -5.64 16.03
C LYS A 544 21.47 -6.15 16.78
N SER A 545 21.32 -6.47 18.05
CA SER A 545 22.30 -7.18 18.88
C SER A 545 21.64 -7.79 20.11
N VAL A 546 22.32 -8.74 20.75
CA VAL A 546 21.96 -9.27 22.07
C VAL A 546 23.19 -9.17 22.96
N SER A 547 23.06 -8.58 24.14
CA SER A 547 24.18 -8.44 25.09
C SER A 547 23.83 -9.04 26.45
N ARG A 548 24.85 -9.36 27.24
CA ARG A 548 24.69 -9.83 28.63
C ARG A 548 25.72 -9.17 29.54
N GLU A 549 25.29 -8.85 30.75
CA GLU A 549 26.11 -8.34 31.85
C GLU A 549 25.73 -9.02 33.18
N GLY A 550 26.58 -8.89 34.18
CA GLY A 550 26.27 -9.30 35.56
C GLY A 550 25.67 -8.13 36.33
N VAL A 551 24.66 -8.42 37.15
CA VAL A 551 23.98 -7.41 37.99
C VAL A 551 23.95 -7.82 39.46
N ASP A 552 23.74 -6.84 40.33
CA ASP A 552 23.53 -7.03 41.77
C ASP A 552 22.09 -7.46 42.12
N ASP A 553 21.81 -7.65 43.41
CA ASP A 553 20.47 -8.03 43.89
C ASP A 553 19.44 -6.89 43.70
N ALA A 554 19.87 -5.65 43.46
CA ALA A 554 19.00 -4.52 43.04
C ALA A 554 18.78 -4.46 41.52
N LEU A 555 19.18 -5.52 40.80
CA LEU A 555 19.16 -5.66 39.35
C LEU A 555 19.95 -4.56 38.62
N LYS A 556 20.95 -3.94 39.27
CA LYS A 556 21.80 -2.88 38.71
C LYS A 556 23.14 -3.44 38.26
N GLU A 557 23.74 -2.82 37.25
CA GLU A 557 25.12 -3.09 36.86
C GLU A 557 26.07 -2.93 38.07
N PHE A 558 27.07 -3.80 38.17
CA PHE A 558 28.11 -3.65 39.20
C PHE A 558 28.95 -2.40 38.93
N THR A 559 29.14 -1.54 39.94
CA THR A 559 30.00 -0.35 39.86
C THR A 559 31.45 -0.67 39.45
N GLU A 560 31.95 -1.85 39.86
CA GLU A 560 33.28 -2.35 39.50
C GLU A 560 33.16 -3.79 38.94
N PRO A 561 32.77 -3.95 37.66
CA PRO A 561 32.49 -5.26 37.09
C PRO A 561 33.79 -6.00 36.72
N ASN A 562 33.92 -7.25 37.17
CA ASN A 562 34.98 -8.13 36.68
C ASN A 562 34.78 -8.50 35.19
N ASP A 563 35.79 -9.09 34.55
CA ASP A 563 35.78 -9.36 33.10
C ASP A 563 34.60 -10.22 32.59
N LYS A 564 33.91 -10.96 33.46
CA LYS A 564 32.70 -11.74 33.11
C LYS A 564 31.40 -10.98 33.35
N GLN A 565 31.42 -9.99 34.24
CA GLN A 565 30.28 -9.15 34.60
C GLN A 565 30.09 -7.97 33.63
N LYS A 566 31.15 -7.55 32.92
CA LYS A 566 31.08 -6.49 31.90
C LYS A 566 30.08 -6.82 30.79
N LEU A 567 29.34 -5.81 30.35
CA LEU A 567 28.45 -5.88 29.20
C LEU A 567 29.18 -6.41 27.96
N THR A 568 28.76 -7.58 27.49
CA THR A 568 29.38 -8.32 26.40
C THR A 568 28.32 -8.71 25.38
N GLU A 569 28.55 -8.40 24.11
CA GLU A 569 27.68 -8.85 23.02
C GLU A 569 27.78 -10.38 22.85
N ILE A 570 26.63 -11.02 22.74
CA ILE A 570 26.47 -12.47 22.60
C ILE A 570 26.36 -12.79 21.12
N ILE A 571 27.23 -13.66 20.64
CA ILE A 571 27.12 -14.19 19.27
C ILE A 571 26.07 -15.32 19.28
N PRO A 572 25.13 -15.34 18.31
CA PRO A 572 24.13 -16.38 18.22
C PRO A 572 24.74 -17.78 18.13
N ASN A 573 24.03 -18.74 18.73
CA ASN A 573 24.62 -19.99 19.14
C ASN A 573 25.06 -20.87 17.95
N LYS A 574 26.34 -21.26 17.92
CA LYS A 574 26.75 -22.52 17.28
C LYS A 574 26.48 -23.64 18.29
N ASN A 575 26.05 -24.81 17.83
CA ASN A 575 25.63 -25.92 18.71
C ASN A 575 26.61 -26.16 19.89
N ASN A 576 26.04 -26.37 21.09
CA ASN A 576 26.71 -26.67 22.37
C ASN A 576 27.41 -25.50 23.12
N THR A 577 27.10 -24.23 22.82
CA THR A 577 27.61 -23.09 23.61
C THR A 577 26.62 -22.66 24.71
N TYR A 578 27.13 -22.37 25.92
CA TYR A 578 26.38 -22.16 27.16
C TYR A 578 27.00 -21.10 28.08
N TRP A 579 26.23 -20.59 29.04
CA TRP A 579 26.70 -19.70 30.11
C TRP A 579 26.39 -20.29 31.48
N SER A 580 27.39 -20.50 32.34
CA SER A 580 27.24 -21.21 33.62
C SER A 580 27.90 -20.53 34.81
N TRP A 581 28.20 -19.24 34.72
CA TRP A 581 28.76 -18.51 35.86
C TRP A 581 27.64 -18.23 36.86
N GLN A 582 27.90 -18.50 38.15
CA GLN A 582 26.96 -18.20 39.22
C GLN A 582 26.78 -16.69 39.36
N GLY A 583 25.54 -16.25 39.60
CA GLY A 583 25.16 -14.85 39.77
C GLY A 583 23.84 -14.49 39.09
N MET A 584 23.43 -13.24 39.24
CA MET A 584 22.31 -12.64 38.50
C MET A 584 22.83 -12.09 37.18
N TRP A 585 22.20 -12.47 36.06
CA TRP A 585 22.61 -12.07 34.72
C TRP A 585 21.51 -11.32 34.03
N HIS A 586 21.85 -10.12 33.56
CA HIS A 586 20.97 -9.27 32.77
C HIS A 586 21.26 -9.48 31.28
N TYR A 587 20.21 -9.67 30.50
CA TYR A 587 20.25 -9.86 29.05
C TYR A 587 19.45 -8.76 28.37
N ILE A 588 20.06 -8.14 27.37
CA ILE A 588 19.54 -6.96 26.68
C ILE A 588 19.43 -7.30 25.19
N THR A 589 18.21 -7.45 24.68
CA THR A 589 17.93 -7.71 23.26
C THR A 589 17.57 -6.40 22.58
N LYS A 590 18.42 -5.89 21.70
CA LYS A 590 18.17 -4.63 20.96
C LYS A 590 17.54 -4.93 19.60
N THR A 591 16.45 -4.24 19.28
CA THR A 591 15.75 -4.36 17.99
C THR A 591 16.18 -3.30 16.98
N LEU A 592 15.68 -3.43 15.75
CA LEU A 592 16.01 -2.52 14.64
C LEU A 592 15.45 -1.10 14.84
N ASP A 593 14.29 -0.99 15.51
CA ASP A 593 13.68 0.27 15.97
C ASP A 593 14.43 0.96 17.12
N GLY A 594 15.54 0.37 17.60
CA GLY A 594 16.37 0.95 18.66
C GLY A 594 15.90 0.65 20.08
N LEU A 595 14.77 -0.04 20.26
CA LEU A 595 14.27 -0.45 21.57
C LEU A 595 15.12 -1.58 22.15
N ALA A 596 14.98 -1.79 23.47
CA ALA A 596 15.59 -2.92 24.15
C ALA A 596 14.57 -3.70 24.99
N TYR A 597 14.78 -5.02 25.04
CA TYR A 597 13.98 -5.96 25.81
C TYR A 597 14.87 -6.72 26.77
N GLU A 598 14.49 -6.68 28.05
CA GLU A 598 15.35 -7.00 29.18
C GLU A 598 14.90 -8.31 29.85
N LYS A 599 15.84 -9.22 30.09
CA LYS A 599 15.61 -10.48 30.81
C LYS A 599 16.64 -10.70 31.90
N TYR A 600 16.21 -11.22 33.04
CA TYR A 600 17.06 -11.59 34.17
C TYR A 600 17.08 -13.09 34.39
N VAL A 601 18.28 -13.66 34.48
CA VAL A 601 18.50 -15.08 34.74
C VAL A 601 19.40 -15.25 35.95
N LEU A 602 18.85 -15.81 37.02
CA LEU A 602 19.62 -16.18 38.20
C LEU A 602 20.20 -17.58 38.02
N ILE A 603 21.53 -17.71 38.06
CA ILE A 603 22.24 -18.98 37.93
C ILE A 603 22.87 -19.33 39.28
N GLY A 604 22.57 -20.50 39.84
CA GLY A 604 23.24 -20.96 41.05
C GLY A 604 22.92 -22.40 41.49
N PRO A 605 23.93 -23.14 42.02
CA PRO A 605 23.77 -24.55 42.38
C PRO A 605 22.74 -24.80 43.49
N ASN A 606 22.46 -23.79 44.32
CA ASN A 606 21.46 -23.85 45.39
C ASN A 606 20.03 -24.12 44.89
N TYR A 607 19.76 -23.88 43.60
CA TYR A 607 18.45 -24.05 42.95
C TYR A 607 18.35 -25.34 42.11
N GLN A 608 19.41 -26.15 42.04
CA GLN A 608 19.40 -27.43 41.34
C GLN A 608 18.28 -28.33 41.90
N ASN A 609 17.45 -28.86 41.00
CA ASN A 609 16.27 -29.69 41.29
C ASN A 609 15.18 -29.02 42.15
N LYS A 610 15.22 -27.69 42.36
CA LYS A 610 14.22 -26.94 43.15
C LYS A 610 13.28 -26.06 42.34
N TYR A 611 13.66 -25.69 41.11
CA TYR A 611 12.83 -24.92 40.17
C TYR A 611 12.06 -23.73 40.81
N PRO A 612 12.69 -22.87 41.63
CA PRO A 612 11.98 -21.76 42.28
C PRO A 612 11.57 -20.71 41.24
N ARG A 613 10.56 -19.90 41.56
CA ARG A 613 10.24 -18.71 40.76
C ARG A 613 11.28 -17.62 41.01
N PHE A 614 11.41 -16.68 40.09
CA PHE A 614 12.39 -15.59 40.17
C PHE A 614 12.13 -14.63 41.35
N LEU A 615 10.89 -14.18 41.49
CA LEU A 615 10.48 -13.25 42.54
C LEU A 615 10.58 -13.88 43.94
N ASP A 616 10.34 -15.19 44.06
CA ASP A 616 10.49 -15.94 45.33
C ASP A 616 11.95 -15.95 45.83
N VAL A 617 12.93 -15.86 44.91
CA VAL A 617 14.36 -15.83 45.25
C VAL A 617 14.89 -14.41 45.41
N LEU A 618 14.39 -13.46 44.59
CA LEU A 618 14.72 -12.04 44.74
C LEU A 618 14.19 -11.48 46.07
N ASN A 619 12.95 -11.85 46.43
CA ASN A 619 12.29 -11.57 47.70
C ASN A 619 12.29 -10.09 48.16
N ASP A 620 12.30 -9.15 47.22
CA ASP A 620 12.17 -7.71 47.49
C ASP A 620 11.19 -7.05 46.51
N SER A 621 9.98 -6.76 47.01
CA SER A 621 8.90 -6.13 46.25
C SER A 621 9.14 -4.63 45.97
N THR A 622 10.19 -4.02 46.52
CA THR A 622 10.60 -2.65 46.18
C THR A 622 11.41 -2.61 44.88
N ILE A 623 12.05 -3.71 44.49
CA ILE A 623 12.87 -3.83 43.27
C ILE A 623 12.04 -4.33 42.09
N ALA A 624 11.31 -5.45 42.27
CA ALA A 624 10.45 -6.00 41.21
C ALA A 624 9.22 -6.73 41.79
N VAL A 625 8.15 -6.78 41.01
CA VAL A 625 6.89 -7.48 41.32
C VAL A 625 6.35 -8.19 40.07
N ASP A 626 5.35 -9.06 40.23
CA ASP A 626 4.64 -9.66 39.10
C ASP A 626 3.93 -8.56 38.29
N PHE A 627 4.17 -8.49 36.99
CA PHE A 627 3.65 -7.41 36.14
C PHE A 627 2.13 -7.28 36.22
N TRP A 628 1.41 -8.41 36.22
CA TRP A 628 -0.06 -8.41 36.25
C TRP A 628 -0.65 -7.97 37.59
N THR A 629 0.16 -7.88 38.65
CA THR A 629 -0.25 -7.29 39.95
C THR A 629 -0.18 -5.76 40.00
N THR A 630 0.35 -5.11 38.96
CA THR A 630 0.54 -3.66 38.92
C THR A 630 -0.60 -2.94 38.20
N ILE A 631 -0.71 -1.62 38.41
CA ILE A 631 -1.64 -0.76 37.65
C ILE A 631 -1.35 -0.81 36.13
N HIS A 632 -0.07 -0.90 35.75
CA HIS A 632 0.37 -1.08 34.36
C HIS A 632 -0.16 -2.39 33.74
N GLY A 633 -0.06 -3.50 34.49
CA GLY A 633 -0.63 -4.79 34.09
C GLY A 633 -2.15 -4.75 33.98
N PHE A 634 -2.82 -3.99 34.86
CA PHE A 634 -4.26 -3.75 34.79
C PHE A 634 -4.65 -2.94 33.54
N HIS A 635 -3.95 -1.84 33.23
CA HIS A 635 -4.19 -1.06 32.00
C HIS A 635 -4.02 -1.91 30.73
N LEU A 636 -2.92 -2.68 30.62
CA LEU A 636 -2.72 -3.56 29.46
C LEU A 636 -3.81 -4.63 29.36
N LYS A 637 -4.17 -5.26 30.47
CA LYS A 637 -5.25 -6.26 30.52
C LYS A 637 -6.59 -5.67 30.02
N ASN A 638 -6.91 -4.44 30.42
CA ASN A 638 -8.11 -3.74 29.99
C ASN A 638 -8.11 -3.49 28.47
N TYR A 639 -6.97 -3.06 27.92
CA TYR A 639 -6.77 -2.93 26.47
C TYR A 639 -6.96 -4.26 25.73
N LEU A 640 -6.33 -5.33 26.21
CA LEU A 640 -6.43 -6.68 25.62
C LEU A 640 -7.87 -7.22 25.64
N ALA A 641 -8.56 -7.07 26.76
CA ALA A 641 -9.95 -7.51 26.88
C ALA A 641 -10.89 -6.74 25.95
N LYS A 642 -10.76 -5.41 25.89
CA LYS A 642 -11.70 -4.52 25.21
C LYS A 642 -11.45 -4.38 23.71
N TYR A 643 -10.20 -4.29 23.29
CA TYR A 643 -9.82 -3.97 21.90
C TYR A 643 -9.23 -5.15 21.14
N LYS A 644 -8.73 -6.19 21.84
CA LYS A 644 -8.23 -7.44 21.23
C LYS A 644 -9.16 -8.64 21.45
N ASN A 645 -10.18 -8.52 22.29
CA ASN A 645 -11.12 -9.59 22.65
C ASN A 645 -10.46 -10.84 23.29
N LEU A 646 -9.31 -10.69 23.95
CA LEU A 646 -8.69 -11.79 24.70
C LEU A 646 -9.46 -12.05 26.00
N ASP A 647 -9.76 -13.31 26.30
CA ASP A 647 -10.32 -13.70 27.60
C ASP A 647 -9.24 -13.93 28.69
N SER A 648 -9.68 -14.11 29.94
CA SER A 648 -8.82 -14.37 31.09
C SER A 648 -7.84 -15.53 30.87
N GLY A 649 -8.30 -16.58 30.18
CA GLY A 649 -7.49 -17.75 29.82
C GLY A 649 -6.41 -17.39 28.81
N ASN A 650 -6.77 -16.69 27.72
CA ASN A 650 -5.83 -16.22 26.70
C ASN A 650 -4.77 -15.29 27.28
N ILE A 651 -5.13 -14.34 28.15
CA ILE A 651 -4.17 -13.43 28.80
C ILE A 651 -3.23 -14.19 29.72
N SER A 652 -3.73 -15.18 30.47
CA SER A 652 -2.92 -15.95 31.44
C SER A 652 -1.79 -16.79 30.83
N ILE A 653 -1.86 -17.09 29.53
CA ILE A 653 -0.87 -17.91 28.81
C ILE A 653 0.09 -17.10 27.92
N LEU A 654 -0.04 -15.76 27.89
CA LEU A 654 0.87 -14.91 27.12
C LEU A 654 2.31 -15.01 27.65
N ASN A 655 3.27 -15.18 26.74
CA ASN A 655 4.69 -15.11 27.09
C ASN A 655 5.19 -13.66 27.13
N TYR A 656 6.42 -13.47 27.61
CA TYR A 656 7.06 -12.16 27.72
C TYR A 656 7.04 -11.37 26.40
N GLU A 657 7.49 -11.99 25.31
CA GLU A 657 7.55 -11.37 23.99
C GLU A 657 6.16 -10.90 23.51
N GLN A 658 5.11 -11.70 23.71
CA GLN A 658 3.74 -11.32 23.38
C GLN A 658 3.23 -10.16 24.24
N VAL A 659 3.42 -10.22 25.57
CA VAL A 659 3.01 -9.14 26.48
C VAL A 659 3.66 -7.82 26.11
N VAL A 660 4.95 -7.83 25.77
CA VAL A 660 5.67 -6.60 25.42
C VAL A 660 5.34 -6.11 24.00
N SER A 661 5.07 -7.00 23.05
CA SER A 661 4.51 -6.58 21.74
C SER A 661 3.15 -5.90 21.90
N TYR A 662 2.24 -6.45 22.71
CA TYR A 662 0.97 -5.80 23.03
C TYR A 662 1.16 -4.51 23.82
N TRP A 663 2.13 -4.43 24.73
CA TRP A 663 2.46 -3.20 25.46
C TRP A 663 2.86 -2.07 24.50
N LYS A 664 3.71 -2.37 23.51
CA LYS A 664 4.10 -1.42 22.46
C LYS A 664 2.89 -0.95 21.63
N GLU A 665 1.94 -1.83 21.35
CA GLU A 665 0.71 -1.51 20.64
C GLU A 665 -0.24 -0.63 21.49
N TYR A 666 -0.53 -1.05 22.72
CA TYR A 666 -1.30 -0.31 23.73
C TYR A 666 -0.79 1.13 23.92
N THR A 667 0.51 1.27 24.16
CA THR A 667 1.14 2.59 24.38
C THR A 667 1.03 3.48 23.14
N SER A 668 1.24 2.92 21.94
CA SER A 668 1.07 3.59 20.65
C SER A 668 -0.37 4.06 20.42
N ASP A 669 -1.36 3.18 20.57
CA ASP A 669 -2.76 3.48 20.23
C ASP A 669 -3.38 4.52 21.18
N ILE A 670 -3.02 4.48 22.47
CA ILE A 670 -3.47 5.45 23.48
C ILE A 670 -2.87 6.85 23.22
N ILE A 671 -1.56 6.96 22.97
CA ILE A 671 -0.91 8.27 22.75
C ILE A 671 -1.31 8.85 21.38
N ALA A 672 -1.50 8.01 20.37
CA ALA A 672 -2.09 8.40 19.09
C ALA A 672 -3.58 8.75 19.16
N GLN A 673 -4.25 8.55 20.32
CA GLN A 673 -5.68 8.77 20.54
C GLN A 673 -6.59 8.01 19.56
N ARG A 674 -6.12 6.87 19.02
CA ARG A 674 -6.88 5.97 18.15
C ARG A 674 -8.01 5.26 18.90
N ILE A 675 -7.82 5.08 20.20
CA ILE A 675 -8.81 4.54 21.12
C ILE A 675 -9.04 5.52 22.27
N PRO A 676 -10.27 5.59 22.81
CA PRO A 676 -10.53 6.38 24.00
C PRO A 676 -9.83 5.76 25.21
N VAL A 677 -9.28 6.63 26.06
CA VAL A 677 -8.78 6.27 27.38
C VAL A 677 -9.94 5.67 28.18
N ASP A 678 -9.82 4.39 28.53
CA ASP A 678 -10.77 3.70 29.38
C ASP A 678 -10.01 3.04 30.54
N PRO A 679 -10.06 3.63 31.74
CA PRO A 679 -9.31 3.12 32.88
C PRO A 679 -9.93 1.83 33.46
N ASN A 680 -11.22 1.58 33.23
CA ASN A 680 -11.98 0.48 33.84
C ASN A 680 -13.06 -0.03 32.87
N PRO A 681 -12.88 -1.19 32.19
CA PRO A 681 -13.94 -1.78 31.39
C PRO A 681 -15.17 -2.02 32.28
N ALA A 682 -16.31 -1.51 31.83
CA ALA A 682 -17.47 -1.18 32.67
C ALA A 682 -18.23 -2.34 33.34
N ASN A 683 -17.69 -3.57 33.34
CA ASN A 683 -18.41 -4.80 33.70
C ASN A 683 -17.61 -5.77 34.59
N TYR A 684 -16.65 -5.28 35.41
CA TYR A 684 -16.02 -6.12 36.41
C TYR A 684 -16.97 -6.48 37.55
N LEU A 685 -16.95 -7.74 37.99
CA LEU A 685 -17.54 -8.16 39.25
C LEU A 685 -16.48 -8.11 40.36
N ASP A 686 -16.66 -7.26 41.37
CA ASP A 686 -15.80 -7.28 42.54
C ASP A 686 -16.20 -8.44 43.47
N LEU A 687 -15.25 -9.36 43.73
CA LEU A 687 -15.49 -10.50 44.62
C LEU A 687 -15.78 -10.05 46.06
N SER A 688 -15.32 -8.88 46.50
CA SER A 688 -15.57 -8.35 47.84
C SER A 688 -17.04 -7.96 48.06
N GLU A 689 -17.80 -7.67 46.99
CA GLU A 689 -19.24 -7.39 47.03
C GLU A 689 -20.09 -8.68 47.08
N ILE A 690 -19.49 -9.85 46.78
CA ILE A 690 -20.20 -11.13 46.77
C ILE A 690 -20.35 -11.67 48.20
N SER A 691 -21.58 -11.80 48.69
CA SER A 691 -21.86 -12.51 49.93
C SER A 691 -21.77 -14.03 49.73
N PHE A 692 -20.72 -14.66 50.27
CA PHE A 692 -20.58 -16.12 50.29
C PHE A 692 -21.26 -16.74 51.51
N TRP A 693 -21.95 -17.87 51.31
CA TRP A 693 -22.50 -18.68 52.40
C TRP A 693 -21.45 -19.65 52.95
N THR A 694 -21.45 -19.83 54.26
CA THR A 694 -20.60 -20.82 54.95
C THR A 694 -20.82 -22.21 54.37
N ILE A 695 -19.74 -22.80 53.86
CA ILE A 695 -19.73 -24.13 53.25
C ILE A 695 -19.72 -25.17 54.37
N LYS A 696 -20.70 -26.06 54.40
CA LYS A 696 -20.85 -27.11 55.42
C LYS A 696 -20.74 -28.50 54.80
N MET A 697 -19.96 -29.37 55.44
CA MET A 697 -19.73 -30.76 54.99
C MET A 697 -19.48 -31.72 56.16
N ASN A 698 -19.43 -33.02 55.83
CA ASN A 698 -19.01 -34.11 56.72
C ASN A 698 -18.17 -35.08 55.87
N LEU A 699 -16.86 -34.82 55.80
CA LEU A 699 -15.93 -35.51 54.91
C LEU A 699 -14.62 -35.88 55.64
N THR A 700 -14.02 -36.99 55.24
CA THR A 700 -12.88 -37.61 55.94
C THR A 700 -11.60 -37.68 55.11
N SER A 701 -11.59 -37.07 53.92
CA SER A 701 -10.44 -37.04 53.01
C SER A 701 -10.20 -35.62 52.49
N VAL A 702 -8.94 -35.19 52.49
CA VAL A 702 -8.48 -33.88 51.98
C VAL A 702 -8.94 -33.65 50.54
N ASP A 703 -8.82 -34.66 49.67
CA ASP A 703 -9.21 -34.55 48.27
C ASP A 703 -10.72 -34.29 48.11
N LEU A 704 -11.56 -35.05 48.84
CA LEU A 704 -13.01 -34.88 48.82
C LEU A 704 -13.44 -33.53 49.40
N ILE A 705 -12.77 -33.06 50.45
CA ILE A 705 -13.00 -31.74 51.04
C ILE A 705 -12.71 -30.65 50.00
N LYS A 706 -11.57 -30.72 49.28
CA LYS A 706 -11.24 -29.77 48.22
C LYS A 706 -12.26 -29.76 47.08
N GLU A 707 -12.64 -30.94 46.60
CA GLU A 707 -13.66 -31.09 45.54
C GLU A 707 -15.00 -30.46 45.96
N GLU A 708 -15.45 -30.70 47.21
CA GLU A 708 -16.71 -30.15 47.70
C GLU A 708 -16.65 -28.62 47.92
N ILE A 709 -15.53 -28.08 48.39
CA ILE A 709 -15.31 -26.62 48.51
C ILE A 709 -15.41 -25.97 47.12
N ILE A 710 -14.66 -26.46 46.13
CA ILE A 710 -14.67 -25.93 44.76
C ILE A 710 -16.10 -25.98 44.20
N LYS A 711 -16.78 -27.12 44.34
CA LYS A 711 -18.15 -27.34 43.87
C LYS A 711 -19.17 -26.39 44.52
N GLN A 712 -19.11 -26.17 45.83
CA GLN A 712 -20.04 -25.25 46.51
C GLN A 712 -19.76 -23.79 46.15
N VAL A 713 -18.50 -23.36 46.06
CA VAL A 713 -18.15 -22.01 45.58
C VAL A 713 -18.62 -21.78 44.14
N GLN A 714 -18.40 -22.73 43.24
CA GLN A 714 -18.92 -22.69 41.87
C GLN A 714 -20.46 -22.61 41.84
N SER A 715 -21.15 -23.31 42.75
CA SER A 715 -22.60 -23.22 42.85
C SER A 715 -23.10 -21.85 43.35
N GLN A 716 -22.37 -21.19 44.24
CA GLN A 716 -22.70 -19.83 44.71
C GLN A 716 -22.40 -18.79 43.62
N LEU A 717 -21.34 -18.99 42.83
CA LEU A 717 -20.97 -18.16 41.68
C LEU A 717 -21.70 -18.52 40.37
N ALA A 718 -22.66 -19.45 40.38
CA ALA A 718 -23.30 -19.95 39.15
C ALA A 718 -24.02 -18.87 38.30
N LYS A 719 -24.32 -17.71 38.88
CA LYS A 719 -24.93 -16.55 38.18
C LYS A 719 -23.91 -15.60 37.55
N THR A 720 -22.63 -15.69 37.88
CA THR A 720 -21.61 -14.67 37.57
C THR A 720 -20.77 -14.99 36.33
N SER A 721 -20.89 -16.21 35.78
CA SER A 721 -20.08 -16.72 34.66
C SER A 721 -18.56 -16.71 34.91
N LEU A 722 -18.13 -16.65 36.17
CA LEU A 722 -16.72 -16.72 36.55
C LEU A 722 -16.21 -18.17 36.54
N ILE A 723 -15.01 -18.39 36.01
CA ILE A 723 -14.39 -19.71 35.88
C ILE A 723 -13.26 -19.89 36.91
N TYR A 724 -13.27 -21.01 37.62
CA TYR A 724 -12.21 -21.34 38.59
C TYR A 724 -10.88 -21.62 37.88
N GLN A 725 -9.77 -21.09 38.42
CA GLN A 725 -8.42 -21.09 37.83
C GLN A 725 -8.24 -20.26 36.54
N GLU A 726 -9.27 -19.55 36.06
CA GLU A 726 -9.19 -18.59 34.96
C GLU A 726 -9.55 -17.16 35.41
N ASP A 727 -10.66 -17.01 36.14
CA ASP A 727 -11.10 -15.73 36.71
C ASP A 727 -10.80 -15.58 38.20
N TYR A 728 -10.83 -16.67 38.96
CA TYR A 728 -10.60 -16.65 40.41
C TYR A 728 -9.87 -17.90 40.90
N GLN A 729 -9.21 -17.76 42.06
CA GLN A 729 -8.51 -18.82 42.75
C GLN A 729 -8.61 -18.67 44.27
N PHE A 730 -8.36 -19.75 45.00
CA PHE A 730 -8.18 -19.73 46.45
C PHE A 730 -6.71 -19.45 46.78
N LYS A 731 -6.42 -18.56 47.73
CA LYS A 731 -5.09 -18.41 48.32
C LYS A 731 -4.88 -19.52 49.36
N SER A 732 -3.63 -19.98 49.52
CA SER A 732 -3.22 -20.94 50.55
C SER A 732 -4.01 -22.27 50.58
N PHE A 733 -4.60 -22.70 49.46
CA PHE A 733 -5.43 -23.92 49.32
C PHE A 733 -4.61 -25.24 49.24
N GLY A 734 -3.53 -25.30 50.01
CA GLY A 734 -2.65 -26.48 50.11
C GLY A 734 -3.20 -27.55 51.06
N ASP A 735 -2.69 -28.78 50.94
CA ASP A 735 -3.12 -29.92 51.75
C ASP A 735 -3.08 -29.64 53.26
N ASP A 736 -2.02 -28.96 53.73
CA ASP A 736 -1.83 -28.69 55.16
C ASP A 736 -2.89 -27.75 55.73
N ARG A 737 -3.33 -26.74 54.97
CA ARG A 737 -4.45 -25.86 55.37
C ARG A 737 -5.79 -26.59 55.37
N ILE A 738 -5.97 -27.57 54.48
CA ILE A 738 -7.20 -28.36 54.41
C ILE A 738 -7.25 -29.47 55.46
N LYS A 739 -6.10 -29.97 55.94
CA LYS A 739 -6.04 -30.95 57.05
C LYS A 739 -6.63 -30.40 58.36
N GLU A 740 -6.55 -29.09 58.60
CA GLU A 740 -7.20 -28.44 59.75
C GLU A 740 -8.72 -28.72 59.81
N LEU A 741 -9.39 -28.99 58.68
CA LEU A 741 -10.80 -29.41 58.64
C LEU A 741 -11.04 -30.86 59.09
N LEU A 742 -10.01 -31.60 59.49
CA LEU A 742 -10.11 -32.95 60.08
C LEU A 742 -9.80 -32.93 61.59
N ASP A 743 -9.33 -31.81 62.12
CA ASP A 743 -8.96 -31.63 63.53
C ASP A 743 -10.16 -31.08 64.34
N TYR A 744 -11.16 -31.93 64.56
CA TYR A 744 -12.40 -31.58 65.23
C TYR A 744 -12.22 -31.20 66.72
N ASP A 745 -12.99 -30.22 67.16
CA ASP A 745 -13.10 -29.81 68.56
C ASP A 745 -14.02 -30.72 69.40
N SER A 746 -14.32 -30.31 70.64
CA SER A 746 -15.19 -31.06 71.56
C SER A 746 -16.66 -31.13 71.16
N GLU A 747 -17.13 -30.27 70.25
CA GLU A 747 -18.49 -30.27 69.71
C GLU A 747 -18.56 -31.00 68.34
N GLY A 748 -17.41 -31.49 67.86
CA GLY A 748 -17.29 -32.19 66.59
C GLY A 748 -17.14 -31.24 65.40
N ASP A 749 -16.78 -29.98 65.64
CA ASP A 749 -16.58 -28.93 64.65
C ASP A 749 -15.11 -28.76 64.27
N ALA A 750 -14.83 -28.62 62.98
CA ALA A 750 -13.59 -28.10 62.45
C ALA A 750 -13.91 -26.98 61.45
N THR A 751 -13.30 -25.80 61.62
CA THR A 751 -13.62 -24.61 60.80
C THR A 751 -12.35 -23.91 60.35
N ILE A 752 -12.29 -23.54 59.07
CA ILE A 752 -11.25 -22.66 58.52
C ILE A 752 -11.88 -21.51 57.72
N GLU A 753 -11.10 -20.45 57.58
CA GLU A 753 -11.34 -19.39 56.60
C GLU A 753 -10.37 -19.55 55.42
N LEU A 754 -10.89 -19.35 54.21
CA LEU A 754 -10.18 -19.45 52.94
C LEU A 754 -10.39 -18.18 52.11
N ASP A 755 -9.30 -17.51 51.75
CA ASP A 755 -9.38 -16.35 50.86
C ASP A 755 -9.60 -16.79 49.41
N ILE A 756 -10.62 -16.22 48.79
CA ILE A 756 -10.87 -16.27 47.34
C ILE A 756 -10.43 -14.93 46.73
N SER A 757 -9.70 -14.96 45.63
CA SER A 757 -9.28 -13.73 44.93
C SER A 757 -9.39 -13.88 43.43
N ALA A 758 -9.72 -12.78 42.76
CA ALA A 758 -9.64 -12.70 41.33
C ALA A 758 -8.20 -13.01 40.88
N LEU A 759 -8.06 -13.70 39.76
CA LEU A 759 -6.79 -13.80 39.07
C LEU A 759 -6.43 -12.43 38.52
N THR A 760 -5.15 -12.07 38.61
CA THR A 760 -4.64 -10.77 38.14
C THR A 760 -4.97 -10.52 36.67
N THR A 761 -4.92 -11.59 35.87
CA THR A 761 -5.28 -11.64 34.45
C THR A 761 -6.78 -11.76 34.16
N SER A 762 -7.67 -11.80 35.17
CA SER A 762 -9.11 -11.93 34.91
C SER A 762 -9.69 -10.70 34.22
N THR A 763 -10.45 -10.94 33.16
CA THR A 763 -11.21 -9.92 32.43
C THR A 763 -12.65 -9.78 32.93
N ARG A 764 -13.04 -10.54 33.98
CA ARG A 764 -14.41 -10.59 34.53
C ARG A 764 -14.50 -10.29 36.03
N ALA A 765 -13.46 -10.58 36.79
CA ALA A 765 -13.44 -10.40 38.25
C ALA A 765 -12.30 -9.48 38.72
N ILE A 766 -12.55 -8.78 39.82
CA ILE A 766 -11.54 -8.05 40.61
C ILE A 766 -11.72 -8.35 42.11
N GLY A 767 -10.80 -7.84 42.93
CA GLY A 767 -10.90 -7.93 44.39
C GLY A 767 -10.70 -9.34 44.97
N SER A 768 -11.09 -9.48 46.23
CA SER A 768 -11.00 -10.72 47.00
C SER A 768 -12.01 -10.75 48.13
N ASN A 769 -12.35 -11.95 48.60
CA ASN A 769 -13.24 -12.20 49.72
C ASN A 769 -12.70 -13.35 50.57
N THR A 770 -13.32 -13.62 51.71
CA THR A 770 -12.96 -14.73 52.60
C THR A 770 -14.18 -15.61 52.82
N ILE A 771 -14.03 -16.91 52.56
CA ILE A 771 -15.10 -17.90 52.64
C ILE A 771 -14.86 -18.77 53.88
N LYS A 772 -15.90 -18.89 54.71
CA LYS A 772 -15.89 -19.78 55.87
C LYS A 772 -16.25 -21.21 55.45
N VAL A 773 -15.44 -22.16 55.85
CA VAL A 773 -15.64 -23.60 55.58
C VAL A 773 -15.68 -24.35 56.89
N LYS A 774 -16.69 -25.21 57.05
CA LYS A 774 -16.98 -25.97 58.26
C LYS A 774 -17.17 -27.45 57.91
N ASN A 775 -16.40 -28.31 58.56
CA ASN A 775 -16.57 -29.76 58.52
C ASN A 775 -17.05 -30.21 59.91
N ASN A 776 -18.16 -30.93 60.00
CA ASN A 776 -18.74 -31.36 61.27
C ASN A 776 -19.20 -32.81 61.20
N ILE A 777 -18.81 -33.62 62.19
CA ILE A 777 -19.09 -35.07 62.22
C ILE A 777 -20.59 -35.43 62.36
N HIS A 778 -21.41 -34.48 62.81
CA HIS A 778 -22.86 -34.61 63.01
C HIS A 778 -23.67 -33.98 61.87
N TYR A 779 -23.03 -33.34 60.89
CA TYR A 779 -23.69 -32.79 59.71
C TYR A 779 -24.12 -33.91 58.76
N ASP A 780 -25.39 -33.89 58.34
CA ASP A 780 -25.97 -34.87 57.40
C ASP A 780 -26.42 -34.14 56.12
N PRO A 781 -25.64 -34.20 55.01
CA PRO A 781 -25.94 -33.49 53.78
C PRO A 781 -27.24 -33.94 53.09
N ASP A 782 -27.77 -35.13 53.41
CA ASP A 782 -29.03 -35.62 52.85
C ASP A 782 -30.27 -35.10 53.62
N ARG A 783 -30.06 -34.52 54.81
CA ARG A 783 -31.14 -34.01 55.69
C ARG A 783 -31.19 -32.49 55.82
N VAL A 784 -30.22 -31.76 55.27
CA VAL A 784 -30.25 -30.29 55.34
C VAL A 784 -31.31 -29.67 54.45
N PHE A 785 -31.99 -28.66 54.99
CA PHE A 785 -32.83 -27.76 54.22
C PHE A 785 -31.94 -26.71 53.52
N ASP A 786 -32.25 -26.41 52.27
CA ASP A 786 -31.48 -25.45 51.47
C ASP A 786 -32.37 -24.26 51.16
N LEU A 787 -32.09 -23.12 51.81
CA LEU A 787 -32.92 -21.91 51.69
C LEU A 787 -32.97 -21.39 50.26
N SER A 788 -31.94 -21.63 49.44
CA SER A 788 -31.92 -21.18 48.04
C SER A 788 -32.97 -21.86 47.16
N LYS A 789 -33.54 -23.00 47.61
CA LYS A 789 -34.67 -23.67 46.95
C LYS A 789 -36.00 -22.94 47.16
N ILE A 790 -36.08 -22.05 48.15
CA ILE A 790 -37.20 -21.12 48.31
C ILE A 790 -36.96 -19.97 47.33
N LYS A 791 -37.79 -19.89 46.29
CA LYS A 791 -37.79 -18.75 45.37
C LYS A 791 -37.95 -17.44 46.17
N PRO A 792 -37.19 -16.37 45.83
CA PRO A 792 -37.46 -15.05 46.35
C PRO A 792 -38.93 -14.67 46.15
N TRP A 793 -39.51 -13.99 47.13
CA TRP A 793 -40.90 -13.56 47.10
C TRP A 793 -41.02 -12.10 47.48
N PHE A 794 -42.02 -11.43 46.92
CA PHE A 794 -42.18 -10.00 47.02
C PHE A 794 -43.60 -9.61 47.44
N TYR A 795 -43.74 -8.45 48.10
CA TYR A 795 -45.03 -7.85 48.42
C TYR A 795 -45.00 -6.36 48.07
N THR A 796 -46.01 -5.89 47.32
CA THR A 796 -46.19 -4.47 46.97
C THR A 796 -47.47 -3.97 47.63
N GLN A 797 -47.34 -3.11 48.65
CA GLN A 797 -48.44 -2.60 49.48
C GLN A 797 -48.08 -1.23 50.06
N ASN A 798 -49.07 -0.49 50.56
CA ASN A 798 -48.82 0.74 51.30
C ASN A 798 -48.50 0.42 52.77
N PHE A 799 -47.24 0.52 53.17
CA PHE A 799 -46.78 0.23 54.53
C PHE A 799 -46.83 1.45 55.48
N SER A 800 -47.27 2.62 55.02
CA SER A 800 -47.16 3.90 55.77
C SER A 800 -47.96 3.97 57.08
N GLU A 801 -48.95 3.10 57.27
CA GLU A 801 -49.72 3.01 58.53
C GLU A 801 -49.10 2.08 59.59
N LEU A 802 -48.01 1.37 59.27
CA LEU A 802 -47.32 0.50 60.23
C LEU A 802 -46.28 1.26 61.06
N THR A 803 -46.12 0.90 62.33
CA THR A 803 -44.93 1.27 63.10
C THR A 803 -43.72 0.43 62.68
N ILE A 804 -42.50 0.88 63.00
CA ILE A 804 -41.25 0.13 62.74
C ILE A 804 -41.30 -1.28 63.38
N GLU A 805 -41.79 -1.39 64.61
CA GLU A 805 -42.01 -2.65 65.32
C GLU A 805 -43.06 -3.54 64.61
N GLN A 806 -44.14 -2.96 64.09
CA GLN A 806 -45.12 -3.69 63.30
C GLN A 806 -44.56 -4.19 61.97
N LEU A 807 -43.76 -3.38 61.27
CA LEU A 807 -43.10 -3.81 60.03
C LEU A 807 -42.07 -4.92 60.30
N ARG A 808 -41.20 -4.76 61.30
CA ARG A 808 -40.16 -5.72 61.65
C ARG A 808 -40.74 -7.04 62.17
N ASP A 809 -41.47 -6.99 63.27
CA ASP A 809 -41.79 -8.21 64.04
C ASP A 809 -43.12 -8.83 63.58
N ASN A 810 -44.13 -8.02 63.27
CA ASN A 810 -45.43 -8.51 62.82
C ASN A 810 -45.52 -8.75 61.31
N TRP A 811 -44.61 -8.18 60.50
CA TRP A 811 -44.63 -8.29 59.04
C TRP A 811 -43.46 -9.06 58.45
N ILE A 812 -42.22 -8.61 58.64
CA ILE A 812 -41.02 -9.23 58.05
C ILE A 812 -40.83 -10.63 58.64
N LEU A 813 -40.69 -10.74 59.97
CA LEU A 813 -40.47 -12.04 60.62
C LEU A 813 -41.65 -13.01 60.38
N ALA A 814 -42.88 -12.53 60.53
CA ALA A 814 -44.08 -13.36 60.30
C ALA A 814 -44.25 -13.80 58.83
N SER A 815 -43.80 -12.99 57.85
CA SER A 815 -43.80 -13.39 56.43
C SER A 815 -42.80 -14.51 56.17
N ILE A 816 -41.61 -14.40 56.76
CA ILE A 816 -40.54 -15.39 56.65
C ILE A 816 -40.96 -16.71 57.30
N GLU A 817 -41.46 -16.67 58.54
CA GLU A 817 -41.95 -17.85 59.26
C GLU A 817 -43.06 -18.58 58.47
N LYS A 818 -44.07 -17.85 57.98
CA LYS A 818 -45.13 -18.43 57.12
C LYS A 818 -44.56 -19.07 55.86
N LYS A 819 -43.58 -18.44 55.20
CA LYS A 819 -42.96 -18.96 53.97
C LYS A 819 -42.18 -20.24 54.26
N LEU A 820 -41.38 -20.28 55.33
CA LEU A 820 -40.64 -21.46 55.78
C LEU A 820 -41.57 -22.63 56.13
N ILE A 821 -42.65 -22.37 56.88
CA ILE A 821 -43.69 -23.37 57.16
C ILE A 821 -44.33 -23.89 55.86
N SER A 822 -44.65 -23.01 54.91
CA SER A 822 -45.22 -23.41 53.61
C SER A 822 -44.26 -24.28 52.78
N ALA A 823 -42.95 -24.05 52.92
CA ALA A 823 -41.90 -24.87 52.30
C ALA A 823 -41.60 -26.18 53.07
N LYS A 824 -42.32 -26.45 54.18
CA LYS A 824 -42.12 -27.58 55.10
C LYS A 824 -40.73 -27.60 55.74
N ALA A 825 -40.18 -26.42 56.02
CA ALA A 825 -38.90 -26.26 56.71
C ALA A 825 -39.14 -26.19 58.22
N GLU A 826 -38.75 -27.23 58.97
CA GLU A 826 -38.79 -27.26 60.45
C GLU A 826 -37.57 -26.53 61.03
N LEU A 827 -37.51 -25.22 60.84
CA LEU A 827 -36.38 -24.36 61.21
C LEU A 827 -36.76 -23.33 62.27
N VAL A 828 -35.86 -23.10 63.23
CA VAL A 828 -36.06 -22.16 64.35
C VAL A 828 -35.29 -20.86 64.09
N TYR A 829 -35.96 -19.71 64.22
CA TYR A 829 -35.31 -18.39 64.10
C TYR A 829 -34.22 -18.20 65.19
N GLN A 830 -33.11 -17.54 64.84
CA GLN A 830 -31.93 -17.33 65.71
C GLN A 830 -31.24 -18.62 66.19
N THR A 831 -31.64 -19.80 65.71
CA THR A 831 -30.99 -21.09 65.96
C THR A 831 -30.57 -21.76 64.65
N ASP A 832 -31.50 -21.85 63.70
CA ASP A 832 -31.29 -22.41 62.37
C ASP A 832 -31.03 -21.31 61.33
N TYR A 833 -31.87 -20.28 61.29
CA TYR A 833 -31.75 -19.17 60.33
C TYR A 833 -31.76 -17.79 61.00
N GLY A 834 -31.05 -16.86 60.37
CA GLY A 834 -31.05 -15.44 60.67
C GLY A 834 -31.77 -14.63 59.59
N VAL A 835 -32.05 -13.38 59.91
CA VAL A 835 -32.58 -12.38 58.98
C VAL A 835 -31.66 -11.17 59.06
N GLN A 836 -31.35 -10.58 57.92
CA GLN A 836 -30.51 -9.39 57.81
C GLN A 836 -31.01 -8.31 58.76
N SER A 837 -30.13 -7.78 59.60
CA SER A 837 -30.47 -6.67 60.48
C SER A 837 -30.71 -5.42 59.65
N ILE A 838 -31.90 -4.83 59.77
CA ILE A 838 -32.28 -3.56 59.15
C ILE A 838 -32.46 -2.57 60.29
N ASP A 839 -31.75 -1.46 60.22
CA ASP A 839 -31.78 -0.40 61.22
C ASP A 839 -33.14 0.34 61.22
N ASP A 840 -33.44 1.03 62.32
CA ASP A 840 -34.71 1.75 62.49
C ASP A 840 -34.85 2.94 61.52
N GLU A 841 -33.73 3.54 61.06
CA GLU A 841 -33.77 4.67 60.13
C GLU A 841 -34.17 4.22 58.73
N THR A 842 -33.54 3.16 58.20
CA THR A 842 -33.91 2.54 56.91
C THR A 842 -35.39 2.10 56.91
N LEU A 843 -35.88 1.50 58.00
CA LEU A 843 -37.29 1.13 58.12
C LEU A 843 -38.22 2.36 58.20
N ALA A 844 -37.83 3.41 58.93
CA ALA A 844 -38.58 4.66 59.00
C ALA A 844 -38.67 5.37 57.65
N GLN A 845 -37.56 5.44 56.91
CA GLN A 845 -37.50 6.01 55.56
C GLN A 845 -38.37 5.19 54.58
N PHE A 846 -38.30 3.85 54.64
CA PHE A 846 -39.14 2.97 53.83
C PHE A 846 -40.64 3.21 54.08
N ILE A 847 -41.08 3.22 55.34
CA ILE A 847 -42.49 3.42 55.74
C ILE A 847 -42.99 4.82 55.35
N SER A 848 -42.20 5.86 55.59
CA SER A 848 -42.60 7.27 55.40
C SER A 848 -42.43 7.80 53.97
N SER A 849 -41.93 6.97 53.05
CA SER A 849 -41.75 7.35 51.65
C SER A 849 -43.07 7.80 51.00
N LYS A 850 -42.97 8.85 50.18
CA LYS A 850 -44.05 9.32 49.29
C LYS A 850 -43.86 8.87 47.84
N GLU A 851 -42.78 8.16 47.57
CA GLU A 851 -42.45 7.56 46.28
C GLU A 851 -42.38 6.04 46.43
N LEU A 852 -42.46 5.33 45.31
CA LEU A 852 -42.41 3.87 45.30
C LEU A 852 -40.98 3.38 45.60
N VAL A 853 -40.77 2.83 46.80
CA VAL A 853 -39.45 2.42 47.32
C VAL A 853 -39.48 0.93 47.64
N SER A 854 -38.39 0.21 47.36
CA SER A 854 -38.25 -1.22 47.68
C SER A 854 -37.15 -1.49 48.70
N LEU A 855 -37.41 -2.43 49.60
CA LEU A 855 -36.54 -2.92 50.65
C LEU A 855 -36.31 -4.42 50.44
N SER A 856 -35.05 -4.80 50.17
CA SER A 856 -34.65 -6.19 49.98
C SER A 856 -34.05 -6.74 51.27
N ILE A 857 -34.51 -7.92 51.69
CA ILE A 857 -34.26 -8.48 53.02
C ILE A 857 -33.71 -9.90 52.87
N THR A 858 -32.47 -10.11 53.28
CA THR A 858 -31.81 -11.41 53.17
C THR A 858 -32.14 -12.33 54.35
N ILE A 859 -32.55 -13.56 54.06
CA ILE A 859 -32.73 -14.64 55.03
C ILE A 859 -31.59 -15.64 54.81
N TYR A 860 -30.86 -15.98 55.87
CA TYR A 860 -29.62 -16.77 55.76
C TYR A 860 -29.54 -17.89 56.80
N ALA A 861 -28.89 -18.99 56.45
CA ALA A 861 -28.56 -20.06 57.38
C ALA A 861 -27.51 -19.58 58.40
N LEU A 862 -27.73 -19.86 59.69
CA LEU A 862 -26.74 -19.58 60.73
C LEU A 862 -25.58 -20.59 60.68
N ASP A 863 -24.36 -20.13 60.95
CA ASP A 863 -23.15 -20.97 60.96
C ASP A 863 -23.22 -22.14 61.96
N SER A 864 -23.88 -21.92 63.08
CA SER A 864 -24.10 -22.90 64.14
C SER A 864 -25.07 -24.02 63.75
N SER A 865 -25.97 -23.80 62.79
CA SER A 865 -26.96 -24.80 62.43
C SER A 865 -26.39 -25.91 61.56
N LEU A 866 -26.70 -27.15 61.91
CA LEU A 866 -26.44 -28.34 61.08
C LEU A 866 -27.65 -28.74 60.22
N LYS A 867 -28.78 -28.01 60.32
CA LYS A 867 -30.03 -28.35 59.62
C LYS A 867 -30.27 -27.54 58.35
N VAL A 868 -29.57 -26.42 58.16
CA VAL A 868 -29.85 -25.50 57.05
C VAL A 868 -28.60 -24.87 56.44
N ILE A 869 -28.66 -24.65 55.13
CA ILE A 869 -27.61 -24.04 54.28
C ILE A 869 -28.17 -22.94 53.37
N ASN A 870 -27.26 -22.11 52.85
CA ASN A 870 -27.52 -21.00 51.92
C ASN A 870 -28.50 -19.93 52.47
N GLY A 871 -29.07 -19.14 51.58
CA GLY A 871 -30.05 -18.09 51.90
C GLY A 871 -31.03 -17.83 50.75
N THR A 872 -31.99 -16.94 51.01
CA THR A 872 -33.01 -16.46 50.06
C THR A 872 -33.42 -15.02 50.43
N THR A 873 -34.29 -14.39 49.65
CA THR A 873 -34.58 -12.96 49.74
C THR A 873 -36.08 -12.67 49.76
N LEU A 874 -36.49 -11.76 50.63
CA LEU A 874 -37.82 -11.15 50.69
C LEU A 874 -37.72 -9.70 50.22
N GLU A 875 -38.53 -9.30 49.24
CA GLU A 875 -38.61 -7.92 48.77
C GLU A 875 -39.94 -7.28 49.19
N LEU A 876 -39.88 -6.13 49.85
CA LEU A 876 -41.06 -5.32 50.18
C LEU A 876 -41.02 -4.03 49.37
N THR A 877 -42.07 -3.71 48.64
CA THR A 877 -42.23 -2.44 47.93
C THR A 877 -43.31 -1.61 48.62
N ASN A 878 -42.93 -0.48 49.19
CA ASN A 878 -43.89 0.50 49.68
C ASN A 878 -44.43 1.28 48.48
N ASP A 879 -45.72 1.08 48.21
CA ASP A 879 -46.49 1.80 47.20
C ASP A 879 -47.48 2.72 47.94
N PRO A 880 -47.23 4.04 48.02
CA PRO A 880 -48.10 4.97 48.75
C PRO A 880 -49.51 5.11 48.15
N GLU A 881 -49.72 4.74 46.88
CA GLU A 881 -51.04 4.72 46.24
C GLU A 881 -51.70 3.32 46.30
N GLY A 882 -50.96 2.32 46.76
CA GLY A 882 -51.39 0.93 46.89
C GLY A 882 -52.35 0.68 48.06
N GLN A 883 -52.79 -0.57 48.19
CA GLN A 883 -53.64 -0.99 49.32
C GLN A 883 -52.84 -0.95 50.63
N ILE A 884 -53.43 -0.35 51.68
CA ILE A 884 -52.89 -0.31 53.03
C ILE A 884 -52.57 -1.74 53.51
N ALA A 885 -51.33 -1.93 53.96
CA ALA A 885 -50.85 -3.22 54.44
C ALA A 885 -51.64 -3.64 55.70
N PRO A 886 -52.25 -4.83 55.74
CA PRO A 886 -52.89 -5.34 56.95
C PRO A 886 -51.85 -5.50 58.07
N THR A 887 -52.26 -5.41 59.34
CA THR A 887 -51.33 -5.50 60.50
C THR A 887 -50.60 -6.84 60.66
N LYS A 888 -50.94 -7.84 59.84
CA LYS A 888 -50.20 -9.09 59.65
C LYS A 888 -50.20 -9.45 58.16
N PRO A 889 -49.12 -10.04 57.63
CA PRO A 889 -49.00 -10.34 56.21
C PRO A 889 -50.10 -11.31 55.76
N PRO A 890 -50.57 -11.23 54.51
CA PRO A 890 -51.50 -12.21 53.96
C PRO A 890 -50.91 -13.64 54.01
N ALA A 891 -51.75 -14.65 53.76
CA ALA A 891 -51.21 -15.99 53.50
C ALA A 891 -50.38 -15.92 52.21
N PRO A 892 -49.16 -16.51 52.16
CA PRO A 892 -48.39 -16.55 50.93
C PRO A 892 -49.19 -17.31 49.87
N ASP A 893 -49.14 -16.84 48.62
CA ASP A 893 -49.74 -17.55 47.50
C ASP A 893 -49.23 -19.00 47.48
N PRO A 894 -50.11 -20.01 47.29
CA PRO A 894 -49.69 -21.40 47.26
C PRO A 894 -48.74 -21.60 46.08
N ASP A 895 -47.48 -21.98 46.34
CA ASP A 895 -46.49 -22.20 45.29
C ASP A 895 -47.05 -23.23 44.29
N PRO A 896 -47.23 -22.88 43.00
CA PRO A 896 -47.87 -23.77 42.04
C PRO A 896 -47.08 -25.06 41.79
N ASN A 897 -45.85 -25.17 42.30
CA ASN A 897 -45.12 -26.43 42.42
C ASN A 897 -44.64 -26.65 43.88
N PRO A 898 -45.42 -27.33 44.74
CA PRO A 898 -44.92 -27.73 46.06
C PRO A 898 -43.69 -28.63 45.92
N LEU A 899 -42.66 -28.37 46.72
CA LEU A 899 -41.47 -29.23 46.78
C LEU A 899 -41.92 -30.69 47.07
N PRO A 900 -41.49 -31.68 46.25
CA PRO A 900 -41.90 -33.06 46.44
C PRO A 900 -41.37 -33.56 47.80
N PRO A 901 -42.17 -34.34 48.56
CA PRO A 901 -41.75 -34.84 49.86
C PRO A 901 -40.48 -35.67 49.72
N ASN A 902 -39.55 -35.49 50.66
CA ASN A 902 -38.21 -36.07 50.64
C ASN A 902 -38.21 -37.58 50.94
N ASN A 903 -38.85 -38.38 50.07
CA ASN A 903 -38.80 -39.84 50.10
C ASN A 903 -39.30 -40.52 48.80
N THR A 904 -38.59 -40.37 47.68
CA THR A 904 -38.78 -41.21 46.46
C THR A 904 -37.50 -41.44 45.64
N TRP A 905 -36.34 -41.61 46.31
CA TRP A 905 -35.08 -41.96 45.61
C TRP A 905 -35.20 -43.25 44.77
N ILE A 906 -35.98 -44.23 45.26
CA ILE A 906 -36.25 -45.51 44.59
C ILE A 906 -37.06 -45.36 43.28
N ALA A 907 -37.88 -44.31 43.12
CA ALA A 907 -38.71 -44.10 41.92
C ALA A 907 -37.97 -43.35 40.80
N LYS A 908 -37.06 -42.41 41.13
CA LYS A 908 -36.26 -41.71 40.11
C LYS A 908 -35.19 -42.59 39.51
N GLN A 909 -34.58 -43.50 40.28
CA GLN A 909 -33.56 -44.42 39.73
C GLN A 909 -34.17 -45.42 38.74
N THR A 910 -35.37 -45.94 39.01
CA THR A 910 -36.11 -46.77 38.05
C THR A 910 -36.48 -45.99 36.79
N ASN A 911 -36.94 -44.74 36.88
CA ASN A 911 -37.24 -43.95 35.67
C ASN A 911 -35.99 -43.51 34.89
N LEU A 912 -34.84 -43.28 35.53
CA LEU A 912 -33.58 -43.00 34.82
C LEU A 912 -33.01 -44.26 34.15
N ILE A 913 -33.11 -45.43 34.79
CA ILE A 913 -32.72 -46.70 34.18
C ILE A 913 -33.68 -47.07 33.04
N ILE A 914 -35.00 -46.88 33.22
CA ILE A 914 -36.00 -47.09 32.16
C ILE A 914 -35.80 -46.09 31.02
N MET A 915 -35.56 -44.80 31.28
CA MET A 915 -35.23 -43.83 30.23
C MET A 915 -33.92 -44.15 29.52
N SER A 916 -32.89 -44.62 30.24
CA SER A 916 -31.63 -45.06 29.61
C SER A 916 -31.84 -46.29 28.74
N VAL A 917 -32.61 -47.27 29.20
CA VAL A 917 -33.00 -48.46 28.42
C VAL A 917 -33.89 -48.08 27.24
N VAL A 918 -34.81 -47.12 27.38
CA VAL A 918 -35.68 -46.63 26.29
C VAL A 918 -34.87 -45.80 25.29
N VAL A 919 -33.95 -44.95 25.71
CA VAL A 919 -33.05 -44.20 24.81
C VAL A 919 -32.09 -45.15 24.09
N VAL A 920 -31.51 -46.14 24.78
CA VAL A 920 -30.71 -47.19 24.14
C VAL A 920 -31.55 -48.03 23.17
N LEU A 921 -32.80 -48.38 23.52
CA LEU A 921 -33.72 -49.07 22.61
C LEU A 921 -34.12 -48.20 21.42
N ILE A 922 -34.35 -46.89 21.59
CA ILE A 922 -34.66 -45.96 20.50
C ILE A 922 -33.44 -45.76 19.61
N VAL A 923 -32.23 -45.54 20.16
CA VAL A 923 -30.99 -45.37 19.40
C VAL A 923 -30.60 -46.67 18.68
N THR A 924 -30.75 -47.85 19.30
CA THR A 924 -30.54 -49.12 18.62
C THR A 924 -31.63 -49.43 17.60
N THR A 925 -32.89 -49.08 17.84
CA THR A 925 -33.98 -49.26 16.86
C THR A 925 -33.81 -48.32 15.67
N ILE A 926 -33.51 -47.04 15.89
CA ILE A 926 -33.18 -46.06 14.84
C ILE A 926 -31.91 -46.49 14.09
N GLY A 927 -30.86 -46.91 14.80
CA GLY A 927 -29.63 -47.44 14.20
C GLY A 927 -29.89 -48.69 13.35
N THR A 928 -30.76 -49.59 13.80
CA THR A 928 -31.15 -50.81 13.07
C THR A 928 -32.04 -50.48 11.88
N ILE A 929 -32.95 -49.50 11.99
CA ILE A 929 -33.78 -49.00 10.87
C ILE A 929 -32.91 -48.28 9.84
N ILE A 930 -31.92 -47.49 10.25
CA ILE A 930 -30.94 -46.83 9.37
C ILE A 930 -30.07 -47.89 8.69
N PHE A 931 -29.58 -48.88 9.43
CA PHE A 931 -28.79 -50.00 8.88
C PHE A 931 -29.61 -50.83 7.89
N PHE A 932 -30.88 -51.15 8.18
CA PHE A 932 -31.77 -51.83 7.23
C PHE A 932 -32.11 -50.95 6.02
N LYS A 933 -32.39 -49.65 6.17
CA LYS A 933 -32.57 -48.73 5.04
C LYS A 933 -31.31 -48.63 4.18
N TYR A 934 -30.13 -48.61 4.79
CA TYR A 934 -28.85 -48.58 4.08
C TYR A 934 -28.58 -49.89 3.33
N ARG A 935 -28.89 -51.04 3.94
CA ARG A 935 -28.76 -52.37 3.31
C ARG A 935 -29.77 -52.59 2.19
N LEU A 936 -31.00 -52.10 2.35
CA LEU A 936 -32.03 -52.10 1.30
C LEU A 936 -31.70 -51.15 0.14
N LYS A 937 -31.10 -49.97 0.40
CA LYS A 937 -30.63 -49.05 -0.65
C LYS A 937 -29.46 -49.60 -1.48
N LYS A 938 -28.67 -50.56 -0.97
CA LYS A 938 -27.60 -51.27 -1.71
C LYS A 938 -28.05 -52.62 -2.31
N GLY A 939 -29.35 -52.91 -2.32
CA GLY A 939 -29.89 -54.26 -2.55
C GLY A 939 -30.46 -54.60 -3.93
N ILE A 940 -30.45 -53.71 -4.93
CA ILE A 940 -30.99 -54.01 -6.28
C ILE A 940 -30.06 -53.50 -7.39
N GLY A 941 -29.53 -54.43 -8.20
CA GLY A 941 -28.73 -54.18 -9.41
C GLY A 941 -27.21 -54.07 -9.17
N GLY A 942 -26.32 -54.78 -9.87
CA GLY A 942 -26.54 -55.84 -10.85
C GLY A 942 -25.35 -56.02 -11.82
N LYS A 943 -24.81 -57.27 -11.89
CA LYS A 943 -23.93 -57.83 -12.94
C LYS A 943 -22.43 -57.44 -13.02
N LYS A 944 -21.60 -58.44 -12.67
CA LYS A 944 -20.51 -59.07 -13.47
C LYS A 944 -19.36 -58.21 -14.06
N LYS A 945 -18.13 -58.49 -13.58
CA LYS A 945 -16.93 -58.97 -14.34
C LYS A 945 -15.89 -59.42 -13.29
N LYS A 946 -15.53 -60.71 -13.12
CA LYS A 946 -14.64 -61.60 -13.90
C LYS A 946 -13.16 -61.15 -14.03
N ASN A 947 -12.32 -61.79 -13.21
CA ASN A 947 -10.95 -62.30 -13.45
C ASN A 947 -9.69 -61.39 -13.41
N GLN A 948 -8.63 -62.05 -12.89
CA GLN A 948 -7.17 -61.79 -12.93
C GLN A 948 -6.61 -60.98 -11.72
N LEU A 949 -5.78 -61.58 -10.85
CA LEU A 949 -4.35 -61.96 -11.01
C LEU A 949 -3.48 -60.69 -11.20
N LYS A 950 -2.46 -60.40 -10.39
CA LYS A 950 -1.44 -61.27 -9.76
C LYS A 950 -0.71 -60.55 -8.60
N LYS A 951 -0.13 -61.36 -7.70
CA LYS A 951 1.04 -61.11 -6.81
C LYS A 951 1.03 -59.85 -5.96
#